data_AF-F4WZC3-F1
#
_entry.id   AF-F4WZC3-F1
#
_cell.length_a   1.000
_cell.length_b   1.000
_cell.length_c   1.000
_cell.angle_alpha   90.00
_cell.angle_beta   90.00
_cell.angle_gamma   90.00
#
_symmetry.space_group_name_H-M   'P 1'
#
loop_
_entity.id
_entity.type
_entity.pdbx_description
1 polymer ?
#
loop_
_entity_poly.entity_id
_entity_poly.type
_entity_poly.pdbx_seq_one_letter_code
_entity_poly.pdbx_strand_id
1 'polypeptide(L)'
;MSPKYYASHRLNNFVSDEKGPAQEMFLATNRHFDNLAVNVSLSAVLLPNGIKDNERDVASGIQWSEYLDLLFVNNYESDPTLSWQYYGATTGFLRRFPAISWPPMEGTPGASRSSHHRTVRDVYDFRMSNWFVGAANSPKDLAILIDSATYTSDRNRRLTIATTKVVLDTLGPDDYINIYRYGENGEEIVQCFKDSLVQASPENIHEMKVALSSLKHEDTVTNISAALSTAFEILHKYNRSSQGSQCNQAIMLITSDTDGPPAEVIKRYNWPHMPVRIFTYLIGGDKSLDLQNTACTTKGFYARITNADEIHNKVFEYVKVLARPMVLYQHDHPLHWSPAYVGGKSNRYGRENRGQLMTSVTAPILDRRNYTVKTANLLGIVGTDVPIEEIQKLVPPYKLGVNGYSFIVDNNGRILYHPDLRLLDNKNNVIILYECFMQPGNTEYDETLKPSYISVDLSEVELAEYDGPSASPNNSLLLDLRRDMIDQKEGETDFTIKIHYDDMKRVTIRRHNYFYKPIEGTPFSLGLALPEGYGMFELRAEQEIKLAIVNVTEYFKGSNWKVHPDWIYCEYNSASDKFFSSPEERVLHFLARTRRPGWKWMSLRPRSPSSHHKQASKPDKDSYYCDKKLVQSLVLDALVTDGFDKREAQRMHKEENEKRETTRHVSSDAGLPSNSALPLLPLQCADM
;
A
#
# COMPACT_ATOMS: atom_id res chain seq x y z
N MET A 1 5.64 1.02 -38.33
CA MET A 1 5.76 -0.41 -37.97
C MET A 1 5.14 -0.56 -36.59
N SER A 2 4.25 -1.53 -36.38
CA SER A 2 3.73 -1.84 -35.04
C SER A 2 4.89 -2.32 -34.16
N PRO A 3 4.99 -1.88 -32.89
CA PRO A 3 6.07 -2.31 -32.01
C PRO A 3 5.98 -3.82 -31.78
N LYS A 4 7.12 -4.52 -31.73
CA LYS A 4 7.18 -5.91 -31.26
C LYS A 4 7.29 -5.86 -29.74
N TYR A 5 6.30 -6.40 -29.03
CA TYR A 5 6.29 -6.43 -27.57
C TYR A 5 5.38 -7.55 -27.06
N TYR A 6 5.56 -7.95 -25.81
CA TYR A 6 4.72 -8.95 -25.15
C TYR A 6 3.49 -8.29 -24.53
N ALA A 7 2.35 -8.37 -25.21
CA ALA A 7 1.08 -7.88 -24.70
C ALA A 7 0.47 -8.91 -23.73
N SER A 8 0.24 -8.55 -22.46
CA SER A 8 -0.23 -9.49 -21.44
C SER A 8 -1.54 -10.20 -21.80
N HIS A 9 -2.45 -9.51 -22.50
CA HIS A 9 -3.75 -10.04 -22.93
C HIS A 9 -3.68 -10.98 -24.16
N ARG A 10 -2.54 -11.02 -24.87
CA ARG A 10 -2.33 -11.90 -26.04
C ARG A 10 -1.52 -13.15 -25.70
N LEU A 11 -0.93 -13.21 -24.50
CA LEU A 11 -0.20 -14.38 -24.03
C LEU A 11 -1.18 -15.55 -23.86
N ASN A 12 -0.96 -16.63 -24.63
CA ASN A 12 -1.74 -17.87 -24.64
C ASN A 12 -3.16 -17.82 -25.27
N ASN A 13 -3.48 -16.83 -26.12
CA ASN A 13 -4.67 -16.94 -27.00
C ASN A 13 -4.39 -17.92 -28.15
N PHE A 14 -4.76 -19.19 -27.96
CA PHE A 14 -4.68 -20.25 -28.99
C PHE A 14 -5.85 -20.23 -30.00
N VAL A 15 -6.55 -19.09 -30.15
CA VAL A 15 -7.59 -18.98 -31.18
C VAL A 15 -6.92 -18.56 -32.49
N SER A 16 -6.73 -19.56 -33.35
CA SER A 16 -6.44 -19.38 -34.77
C SER A 16 -7.55 -18.56 -35.42
N ASP A 17 -7.28 -17.29 -35.78
CA ASP A 17 -7.74 -16.72 -37.06
C ASP A 17 -7.28 -15.29 -37.40
N GLU A 18 -6.43 -14.64 -36.60
CA GLU A 18 -5.86 -13.34 -37.01
C GLU A 18 -4.34 -13.40 -37.18
N LYS A 19 -3.88 -12.99 -38.38
CA LYS A 19 -2.47 -12.94 -38.80
C LYS A 19 -1.65 -11.94 -37.97
N GLY A 20 -1.25 -12.34 -36.76
CA GLY A 20 -0.17 -11.73 -35.99
C GLY A 20 0.75 -12.83 -35.44
N PRO A 21 2.08 -12.59 -35.29
CA PRO A 21 2.95 -13.60 -34.70
C PRO A 21 2.56 -13.80 -33.24
N ALA A 22 1.96 -14.94 -32.93
CA ALA A 22 1.80 -15.41 -31.55
C ALA A 22 3.21 -15.63 -31.00
N GLN A 23 3.70 -14.69 -30.20
CA GLN A 23 5.00 -14.79 -29.57
C GLN A 23 4.84 -15.70 -28.34
N GLU A 24 5.20 -16.98 -28.50
CA GLU A 24 5.18 -17.95 -27.40
C GLU A 24 6.13 -17.50 -26.29
N MET A 25 5.59 -17.24 -25.10
CA MET A 25 6.37 -16.90 -23.92
C MET A 25 6.16 -17.99 -22.88
N PHE A 26 7.25 -18.62 -22.45
CA PHE A 26 7.20 -19.60 -21.38
C PHE A 26 7.00 -18.89 -20.04
N LEU A 27 5.86 -19.17 -19.39
CA LEU A 27 5.53 -18.71 -18.04
C LEU A 27 5.74 -19.86 -17.07
N ALA A 28 6.44 -19.60 -15.96
CA ALA A 28 6.66 -20.58 -14.90
C ALA A 28 6.12 -20.06 -13.58
N THR A 29 5.49 -20.93 -12.79
CA THR A 29 5.01 -20.59 -11.45
C THR A 29 6.17 -20.13 -10.58
N ASN A 30 6.04 -18.94 -9.98
CA ASN A 30 7.04 -18.38 -9.08
C ASN A 30 6.43 -18.04 -7.72
N ARG A 31 6.98 -18.61 -6.65
CA ARG A 31 6.49 -18.41 -5.28
C ARG A 31 6.66 -16.99 -4.76
N HIS A 32 7.71 -16.31 -5.22
CA HIS A 32 7.98 -14.92 -4.85
C HIS A 32 6.92 -13.95 -5.40
N PHE A 33 6.23 -14.35 -6.47
CA PHE A 33 5.17 -13.58 -7.11
C PHE A 33 3.83 -14.32 -6.96
N ASP A 34 3.41 -14.55 -5.72
CA ASP A 34 2.07 -15.08 -5.37
C ASP A 34 1.73 -16.47 -5.96
N ASN A 35 2.75 -17.28 -6.27
CA ASN A 35 2.59 -18.54 -7.03
C ASN A 35 1.94 -18.34 -8.41
N LEU A 36 2.08 -17.15 -9.00
CA LEU A 36 1.62 -16.84 -10.34
C LEU A 36 2.62 -17.32 -11.38
N ALA A 37 2.11 -17.67 -12.57
CA ALA A 37 2.94 -18.01 -13.70
C ALA A 37 3.53 -16.73 -14.32
N VAL A 38 4.85 -16.56 -14.18
CA VAL A 38 5.60 -15.37 -14.62
C VAL A 38 6.84 -15.74 -15.44
N ASN A 39 7.39 -14.79 -16.18
CA ASN A 39 8.68 -14.92 -16.84
C ASN A 39 9.64 -13.85 -16.30
N VAL A 40 10.68 -14.30 -15.61
CA VAL A 40 11.69 -13.46 -14.94
C VAL A 40 12.80 -12.96 -15.88
N SER A 41 12.69 -13.20 -17.19
CA SER A 41 13.66 -12.74 -18.19
C SER A 41 13.14 -11.59 -19.05
N LEU A 42 11.84 -11.31 -19.02
CA LEU A 42 11.17 -10.33 -19.87
C LEU A 42 10.14 -9.53 -19.07
N SER A 43 9.73 -8.39 -19.61
CA SER A 43 8.57 -7.63 -19.11
C SER A 43 7.36 -7.83 -20.02
N ALA A 44 6.17 -7.53 -19.50
CA ALA A 44 4.92 -7.52 -20.28
C ALA A 44 4.27 -6.13 -20.26
N VAL A 45 3.51 -5.83 -21.31
CA VAL A 45 2.75 -4.58 -21.44
C VAL A 45 1.26 -4.83 -21.25
N LEU A 46 0.67 -4.06 -20.37
CA LEU A 46 -0.75 -4.05 -20.04
C LEU A 46 -1.37 -2.75 -20.57
N LEU A 47 -2.53 -2.88 -21.21
CA LEU A 47 -3.24 -1.78 -21.85
C LEU A 47 -4.63 -1.66 -21.22
N PRO A 48 -4.94 -0.55 -20.51
CA PRO A 48 -6.29 -0.24 -20.08
C PRO A 48 -7.25 -0.08 -21.24
N ASN A 49 -8.55 -0.21 -20.95
CA ASN A 49 -9.59 0.02 -21.95
C ASN A 49 -9.50 1.46 -22.50
N GLY A 50 -9.73 1.61 -23.81
CA GLY A 50 -9.63 2.88 -24.52
C GLY A 50 -8.21 3.25 -25.00
N ILE A 51 -7.15 2.59 -24.52
CA ILE A 51 -5.77 2.82 -24.99
C ILE A 51 -5.43 1.84 -26.10
N LYS A 52 -5.00 2.35 -27.26
CA LYS A 52 -4.70 1.53 -28.44
C LYS A 52 -3.21 1.51 -28.73
N ASP A 53 -2.67 0.31 -28.98
CA ASP A 53 -1.27 0.07 -29.33
C ASP A 53 -0.87 0.62 -30.71
N ASN A 54 -1.84 0.96 -31.56
CA ASN A 54 -1.63 1.56 -32.87
C ASN A 54 -1.50 3.09 -32.85
N GLU A 55 -1.81 3.75 -31.73
CA GLU A 55 -1.62 5.18 -31.57
C GLU A 55 -0.14 5.51 -31.57
N ARG A 56 0.26 6.53 -32.35
CA ARG A 56 1.68 6.86 -32.58
C ARG A 56 2.47 7.03 -31.28
N ASP A 57 1.89 7.73 -30.31
CA ASP A 57 2.55 8.05 -29.04
C ASP A 57 2.64 6.83 -28.12
N VAL A 58 1.60 5.99 -28.09
CA VAL A 58 1.58 4.71 -27.36
C VAL A 58 2.60 3.75 -27.96
N ALA A 59 2.57 3.55 -29.28
CA ALA A 59 3.48 2.66 -30.00
C ALA A 59 4.95 3.06 -29.82
N SER A 60 5.24 4.35 -29.93
CA SER A 60 6.59 4.89 -29.71
C SER A 60 7.02 4.67 -28.25
N GLY A 61 6.09 4.89 -27.31
CA GLY A 61 6.25 4.64 -25.88
C GLY A 61 6.67 3.21 -25.55
N ILE A 62 5.93 2.25 -26.09
CA ILE A 62 6.17 0.81 -25.91
C ILE A 62 7.55 0.41 -26.46
N GLN A 63 7.97 1.01 -27.59
CA GLN A 63 9.24 0.69 -28.22
C GLN A 63 10.44 1.22 -27.40
N TRP A 64 10.46 2.49 -27.01
CA TRP A 64 11.62 3.02 -26.28
C TRP A 64 11.72 2.47 -24.85
N SER A 65 10.59 2.13 -24.22
CA SER A 65 10.64 1.56 -22.87
C SER A 65 11.31 0.17 -22.84
N GLU A 66 11.59 -0.46 -24.00
CA GLU A 66 12.17 -1.83 -24.09
C GLU A 66 13.55 -1.89 -23.44
N TYR A 67 14.27 -0.78 -23.43
CA TYR A 67 15.54 -0.64 -22.73
C TYR A 67 15.43 -0.81 -21.20
N LEU A 68 14.23 -0.77 -20.62
CA LEU A 68 14.01 -1.02 -19.19
C LEU A 68 14.09 -2.51 -18.84
N ASP A 69 13.89 -3.43 -19.78
CA ASP A 69 13.81 -4.87 -19.49
C ASP A 69 15.12 -5.39 -18.88
N LEU A 70 16.27 -5.01 -19.47
CA LEU A 70 17.59 -5.35 -18.92
C LEU A 70 17.81 -4.76 -17.53
N LEU A 71 17.29 -3.56 -17.27
CA LEU A 71 17.39 -2.94 -15.96
C LEU A 71 16.55 -3.68 -14.93
N PHE A 72 15.31 -4.06 -15.26
CA PHE A 72 14.43 -4.80 -14.37
C PHE A 72 15.01 -6.18 -14.01
N VAL A 73 15.55 -6.90 -15.00
CA VAL A 73 16.24 -8.17 -14.80
C VAL A 73 17.46 -7.96 -13.91
N ASN A 74 18.31 -6.98 -14.21
CA ASN A 74 19.51 -6.71 -13.42
C ASN A 74 19.17 -6.33 -11.96
N ASN A 75 18.11 -5.55 -11.74
CA ASN A 75 17.64 -5.20 -10.41
C ASN A 75 17.23 -6.46 -9.63
N TYR A 76 16.43 -7.35 -10.23
CA TYR A 76 15.98 -8.58 -9.59
C TYR A 76 17.12 -9.59 -9.37
N GLU A 77 18.08 -9.68 -10.29
CA GLU A 77 19.28 -10.50 -10.10
C GLU A 77 20.20 -9.94 -9.02
N SER A 78 20.19 -8.62 -8.81
CA SER A 78 20.96 -7.96 -7.75
C SER A 78 20.28 -8.13 -6.38
N ASP A 79 18.95 -8.03 -6.35
CA ASP A 79 18.12 -8.15 -5.16
C ASP A 79 16.86 -8.99 -5.45
N PRO A 80 16.92 -10.31 -5.20
CA PRO A 80 15.79 -11.20 -5.45
C PRO A 80 14.61 -11.03 -4.48
N THR A 81 14.73 -10.14 -3.48
CA THR A 81 13.62 -9.79 -2.59
C THR A 81 12.68 -8.74 -3.21
N LEU A 82 13.12 -8.06 -4.29
CA LEU A 82 12.29 -7.11 -5.02
C LEU A 82 11.02 -7.77 -5.56
N SER A 83 9.88 -7.12 -5.31
CA SER A 83 8.58 -7.53 -5.85
C SER A 83 8.39 -6.98 -7.27
N TRP A 84 7.16 -6.68 -7.65
CA TRP A 84 6.80 -6.14 -8.95
C TRP A 84 7.51 -4.81 -9.23
N GLN A 85 8.15 -4.73 -10.39
CA GLN A 85 8.73 -3.51 -10.93
C GLN A 85 7.90 -3.05 -12.12
N TYR A 86 7.66 -1.75 -12.26
CA TYR A 86 6.83 -1.25 -13.35
C TYR A 86 7.17 0.17 -13.79
N TYR A 87 6.81 0.44 -15.04
CA TYR A 87 6.79 1.75 -15.66
C TYR A 87 5.37 2.04 -16.16
N GLY A 88 4.72 3.04 -15.56
CA GLY A 88 3.45 3.57 -16.01
C GLY A 88 3.68 4.76 -16.94
N ALA A 89 3.25 4.68 -18.19
CA ALA A 89 3.39 5.77 -19.15
C ALA A 89 2.26 6.80 -19.02
N THR A 90 2.55 8.08 -19.28
CA THR A 90 1.50 9.12 -19.37
C THR A 90 0.56 8.92 -20.55
N THR A 91 0.94 8.10 -21.53
CA THR A 91 0.09 7.67 -22.66
C THR A 91 -0.87 6.53 -22.28
N GLY A 92 -0.75 5.94 -21.09
CA GLY A 92 -1.74 5.01 -20.53
C GLY A 92 -1.36 3.53 -20.55
N PHE A 93 -0.25 3.11 -21.16
CA PHE A 93 0.21 1.72 -21.04
C PHE A 93 1.06 1.50 -19.79
N LEU A 94 0.98 0.30 -19.22
CA LEU A 94 1.81 -0.14 -18.09
C LEU A 94 2.77 -1.22 -18.57
N ARG A 95 4.07 -1.03 -18.36
CA ARG A 95 5.05 -2.11 -18.50
C ARG A 95 5.38 -2.66 -17.12
N ARG A 96 5.26 -3.97 -16.93
CA ARG A 96 5.46 -4.65 -15.64
C ARG A 96 6.44 -5.82 -15.78
N PHE A 97 7.32 -5.95 -14.80
CA PHE A 97 8.26 -7.05 -14.65
C PHE A 97 8.04 -7.75 -13.29
N PRO A 98 8.13 -9.09 -13.23
CA PRO A 98 8.31 -10.02 -14.35
C PRO A 98 7.10 -10.06 -15.29
N ALA A 99 7.28 -10.57 -16.51
CA ALA A 99 6.21 -10.67 -17.47
C ALA A 99 5.13 -11.65 -17.01
N ILE A 100 3.86 -11.27 -17.19
CA ILE A 100 2.68 -12.01 -16.72
C ILE A 100 1.55 -11.95 -17.76
N SER A 101 0.75 -13.00 -17.86
CA SER A 101 -0.50 -13.01 -18.64
C SER A 101 -1.60 -12.20 -17.95
N TRP A 102 -2.50 -11.61 -18.72
CA TRP A 102 -3.69 -10.95 -18.18
C TRP A 102 -4.96 -11.54 -18.81
N PRO A 103 -5.87 -12.14 -18.02
CA PRO A 103 -5.78 -12.35 -16.57
C PRO A 103 -4.64 -13.33 -16.16
N PRO A 104 -4.19 -13.30 -14.90
CA PRO A 104 -3.13 -14.20 -14.41
C PRO A 104 -3.53 -15.67 -14.49
N MET A 105 -2.56 -16.54 -14.79
CA MET A 105 -2.73 -17.99 -14.68
C MET A 105 -2.36 -18.46 -13.27
N GLU A 106 -3.30 -19.12 -12.59
CA GLU A 106 -3.04 -19.77 -11.31
C GLU A 106 -2.36 -21.13 -11.50
N GLY A 107 -1.37 -21.44 -10.68
CA GLY A 107 -0.48 -22.58 -10.84
C GLY A 107 -1.04 -23.96 -10.45
N THR A 108 -2.34 -24.15 -10.24
CA THR A 108 -2.89 -25.46 -9.82
C THR A 108 -2.95 -26.44 -11.00
N PRO A 109 -2.14 -27.52 -11.00
CA PRO A 109 -2.23 -28.55 -12.03
C PRO A 109 -3.48 -29.39 -11.75
N GLY A 110 -4.57 -29.11 -12.47
CA GLY A 110 -5.83 -29.86 -12.36
C GLY A 110 -7.09 -29.03 -12.11
N ALA A 111 -6.98 -27.71 -11.93
CA ALA A 111 -8.14 -26.83 -11.91
C ALA A 111 -8.70 -26.67 -13.34
N SER A 112 -9.65 -27.55 -13.65
CA SER A 112 -10.59 -27.59 -14.79
C SER A 112 -10.45 -26.51 -15.88
N ARG A 113 -10.29 -27.01 -17.11
CA ARG A 113 -10.54 -26.34 -18.40
C ARG A 113 -12.02 -25.92 -18.60
N SER A 114 -12.72 -25.45 -17.59
CA SER A 114 -14.08 -24.91 -17.71
C SER A 114 -14.01 -23.43 -18.13
N SER A 115 -13.51 -23.22 -19.34
CA SER A 115 -13.26 -21.93 -20.00
C SER A 115 -14.51 -21.38 -20.71
N HIS A 116 -15.64 -21.23 -20.02
CA HIS A 116 -16.84 -20.67 -20.68
C HIS A 116 -17.46 -19.44 -20.00
N HIS A 117 -16.96 -18.97 -18.85
CA HIS A 117 -17.44 -17.71 -18.24
C HIS A 117 -16.41 -17.05 -17.29
N ARG A 118 -15.14 -16.90 -17.67
CA ARG A 118 -14.31 -15.85 -17.02
C ARG A 118 -14.55 -14.55 -17.79
N THR A 119 -15.32 -13.63 -17.22
CA THR A 119 -15.38 -12.26 -17.71
C THR A 119 -13.97 -11.69 -17.64
N VAL A 120 -13.28 -11.58 -18.78
CA VAL A 120 -11.96 -10.94 -18.85
C VAL A 120 -12.16 -9.48 -18.44
N ARG A 121 -11.73 -9.14 -17.23
CA ARG A 121 -11.82 -7.77 -16.73
C ARG A 121 -10.71 -6.92 -17.34
N ASP A 122 -11.10 -5.72 -17.76
CA ASP A 122 -10.18 -4.75 -18.33
C ASP A 122 -9.06 -4.38 -17.35
N VAL A 123 -7.88 -4.11 -17.89
CA VAL A 123 -6.76 -3.57 -17.11
C VAL A 123 -7.19 -2.22 -16.53
N TYR A 124 -7.03 -2.05 -15.21
CA TYR A 124 -7.33 -0.79 -14.53
C TYR A 124 -6.45 0.35 -15.06
N ASP A 125 -7.04 1.52 -15.29
CA ASP A 125 -6.29 2.73 -15.62
C ASP A 125 -5.57 3.27 -14.39
N PHE A 126 -4.29 2.89 -14.27
CA PHE A 126 -3.42 3.25 -13.16
C PHE A 126 -3.09 4.75 -13.09
N ARG A 127 -3.39 5.54 -14.12
CA ARG A 127 -3.01 6.98 -14.13
C ARG A 127 -3.71 7.81 -13.07
N MET A 128 -4.80 7.28 -12.50
CA MET A 128 -5.53 7.89 -11.39
C MET A 128 -5.15 7.29 -10.03
N SER A 129 -4.23 6.33 -9.96
CA SER A 129 -3.82 5.74 -8.68
C SER A 129 -2.96 6.72 -7.87
N ASN A 130 -2.97 6.56 -6.54
CA ASN A 130 -2.14 7.37 -5.67
C ASN A 130 -0.63 7.21 -5.97
N TRP A 131 -0.17 5.98 -6.24
CA TRP A 131 1.24 5.74 -6.59
C TRP A 131 1.67 6.51 -7.84
N PHE A 132 0.77 6.70 -8.82
CA PHE A 132 1.07 7.45 -10.02
C PHE A 132 0.95 8.95 -9.79
N VAL A 133 -0.20 9.41 -9.28
CA VAL A 133 -0.51 10.83 -9.15
C VAL A 133 0.38 11.50 -8.09
N GLY A 134 0.60 10.86 -6.94
CA GLY A 134 1.43 11.39 -5.86
C GLY A 134 2.91 11.48 -6.23
N ALA A 135 3.39 10.66 -7.17
CA ALA A 135 4.72 10.81 -7.76
C ALA A 135 4.77 11.84 -8.89
N ALA A 136 3.63 12.10 -9.55
CA ALA A 136 3.53 12.97 -10.71
C ALA A 136 3.30 14.44 -10.35
N ASN A 137 2.61 14.75 -9.26
CA ASN A 137 2.34 16.11 -8.82
C ASN A 137 2.58 16.30 -7.32
N SER A 138 2.82 17.54 -6.92
CA SER A 138 2.88 17.90 -5.50
C SER A 138 1.46 18.08 -4.94
N PRO A 139 1.29 17.95 -3.60
CA PRO A 139 0.02 18.19 -2.92
C PRO A 139 -0.69 19.48 -3.36
N LYS A 140 -2.02 19.48 -3.30
CA LYS A 140 -2.83 20.60 -3.81
C LYS A 140 -4.06 20.92 -2.97
N ASP A 141 -4.38 22.20 -2.90
CA ASP A 141 -5.66 22.75 -2.42
C ASP A 141 -6.57 22.99 -3.63
N LEU A 142 -7.70 22.30 -3.69
CA LEU A 142 -8.60 22.30 -4.83
C LEU A 142 -10.00 22.80 -4.43
N ALA A 143 -10.53 23.76 -5.18
CA ALA A 143 -11.92 24.17 -5.13
C ALA A 143 -12.62 23.78 -6.44
N ILE A 144 -13.60 22.88 -6.39
CA ILE A 144 -14.37 22.49 -7.59
C ILE A 144 -15.67 23.30 -7.61
N LEU A 145 -15.89 24.06 -8.68
CA LEU A 145 -17.11 24.81 -8.94
C LEU A 145 -17.95 24.05 -9.96
N ILE A 146 -19.15 23.65 -9.58
CA ILE A 146 -20.09 22.93 -10.43
C ILE A 146 -21.30 23.80 -10.73
N ASP A 147 -21.54 24.01 -12.01
CA ASP A 147 -22.67 24.76 -12.52
C ASP A 147 -23.99 23.99 -12.34
N SER A 148 -24.98 24.63 -11.71
CA SER A 148 -26.33 24.07 -11.56
C SER A 148 -27.02 23.78 -12.89
N ALA A 149 -26.68 24.51 -13.96
CA ALA A 149 -27.22 24.27 -15.31
C ALA A 149 -26.77 22.91 -15.90
N THR A 150 -25.65 22.35 -15.44
CA THR A 150 -25.22 21.03 -15.92
C THR A 150 -26.16 19.89 -15.49
N TYR A 151 -27.00 20.13 -14.47
CA TYR A 151 -27.97 19.17 -13.96
C TYR A 151 -29.33 19.21 -14.69
N THR A 152 -29.55 20.16 -15.61
CA THR A 152 -30.83 20.30 -16.34
C THR A 152 -31.12 19.10 -17.26
N SER A 153 -30.08 18.49 -17.85
CA SER A 153 -30.21 17.29 -18.69
C SER A 153 -29.60 16.08 -18.00
N ASP A 154 -30.31 14.94 -18.04
CA ASP A 154 -29.80 13.66 -17.51
C ASP A 154 -28.45 13.27 -18.11
N ARG A 155 -28.22 13.58 -19.40
CA ARG A 155 -26.94 13.30 -20.06
C ARG A 155 -25.82 14.15 -19.45
N ASN A 156 -26.02 15.46 -19.35
CA ASN A 156 -25.02 16.37 -18.80
C ASN A 156 -24.78 16.09 -17.32
N ARG A 157 -25.84 15.82 -16.55
CA ARG A 157 -25.76 15.39 -15.16
C ARG A 157 -24.85 14.16 -15.00
N ARG A 158 -25.04 13.12 -15.83
CA ARG A 158 -24.19 11.92 -15.79
C ARG A 158 -22.73 12.24 -16.12
N LEU A 159 -22.47 13.08 -17.12
CA LEU A 159 -21.12 13.49 -17.49
C LEU A 159 -20.44 14.35 -16.41
N THR A 160 -21.16 15.29 -15.80
CA THR A 160 -20.67 16.10 -14.68
C THR A 160 -20.31 15.22 -13.50
N ILE A 161 -21.23 14.36 -13.05
CA ILE A 161 -20.99 13.44 -11.92
C ILE A 161 -19.79 12.53 -12.22
N ALA A 162 -19.71 11.97 -13.42
CA ALA A 162 -18.59 11.11 -13.81
C ALA A 162 -17.26 11.88 -13.85
N THR A 163 -17.25 13.11 -14.39
CA THR A 163 -16.06 13.97 -14.44
C THR A 163 -15.57 14.31 -13.05
N THR A 164 -16.46 14.77 -12.17
CA THR A 164 -16.10 15.11 -10.79
C THR A 164 -15.64 13.87 -10.02
N LYS A 165 -16.26 12.71 -10.22
CA LYS A 165 -15.81 11.44 -9.59
C LYS A 165 -14.39 11.07 -10.01
N VAL A 166 -14.07 11.20 -11.29
CA VAL A 166 -12.72 10.91 -11.81
C VAL A 166 -11.70 11.92 -11.27
N VAL A 167 -12.06 13.21 -11.14
CA VAL A 167 -11.21 14.20 -10.46
C VAL A 167 -10.97 13.78 -9.01
N LEU A 168 -12.01 13.41 -8.26
CA LEU A 168 -11.88 12.95 -6.88
C LEU A 168 -11.03 11.68 -6.75
N ASP A 169 -11.11 10.76 -7.72
CA ASP A 169 -10.28 9.55 -7.75
C ASP A 169 -8.78 9.84 -7.87
N THR A 170 -8.39 11.02 -8.37
CA THR A 170 -6.98 11.43 -8.47
C THR A 170 -6.41 12.04 -7.20
N LEU A 171 -7.23 12.31 -6.19
CA LEU A 171 -6.80 12.97 -4.97
C LEU A 171 -6.22 11.95 -3.98
N GLY A 172 -5.08 12.33 -3.37
CA GLY A 172 -4.44 11.58 -2.30
C GLY A 172 -4.70 12.22 -0.94
N PRO A 173 -4.27 11.55 0.14
CA PRO A 173 -4.49 12.05 1.50
C PRO A 173 -3.76 13.36 1.80
N ASP A 174 -2.73 13.74 1.04
CA ASP A 174 -2.04 15.03 1.21
C ASP A 174 -2.77 16.21 0.55
N ASP A 175 -3.84 15.94 -0.21
CA ASP A 175 -4.62 16.96 -0.90
C ASP A 175 -5.76 17.49 -0.04
N TYR A 176 -6.16 18.74 -0.28
CA TYR A 176 -7.31 19.39 0.36
C TYR A 176 -8.33 19.80 -0.68
N ILE A 177 -9.61 19.61 -0.38
CA ILE A 177 -10.70 19.73 -1.36
C ILE A 177 -11.97 20.29 -0.71
N ASN A 178 -12.71 21.08 -1.48
CA ASN A 178 -14.14 21.28 -1.28
C ASN A 178 -14.83 21.46 -2.65
N ILE A 179 -16.11 21.12 -2.71
CA ILE A 179 -16.93 21.18 -3.91
C ILE A 179 -18.09 22.12 -3.65
N TYR A 180 -18.23 23.08 -4.55
CA TYR A 180 -19.27 24.09 -4.52
C TYR A 180 -20.18 23.90 -5.71
N ARG A 181 -21.48 23.89 -5.46
CA ARG A 181 -22.49 24.08 -6.49
C ARG A 181 -22.79 25.56 -6.57
N TYR A 182 -22.86 26.13 -7.76
CA TYR A 182 -23.21 27.54 -7.92
C TYR A 182 -24.50 27.77 -8.71
N GLY A 183 -25.28 28.71 -8.18
CA GLY A 183 -26.44 29.35 -8.79
C GLY A 183 -26.25 30.86 -8.62
N GLU A 184 -27.05 31.51 -7.78
CA GLU A 184 -26.85 32.93 -7.41
C GLU A 184 -25.57 33.16 -6.58
N ASN A 185 -25.20 32.19 -5.74
CA ASN A 185 -23.97 32.15 -4.94
C ASN A 185 -23.32 30.76 -5.05
N GLY A 186 -22.08 30.63 -4.59
CA GLY A 186 -21.42 29.32 -4.45
C GLY A 186 -21.70 28.70 -3.08
N GLU A 187 -22.29 27.52 -3.07
CA GLU A 187 -22.66 26.78 -1.85
C GLU A 187 -21.95 25.42 -1.81
N GLU A 188 -21.39 25.04 -0.66
CA GLU A 188 -20.80 23.72 -0.47
C GLU A 188 -21.85 22.60 -0.63
N ILE A 189 -21.49 21.53 -1.33
CA ILE A 189 -22.41 20.40 -1.56
C ILE A 189 -22.59 19.51 -0.32
N VAL A 190 -21.67 19.61 0.66
CA VAL A 190 -21.70 18.86 1.92
C VAL A 190 -21.74 19.87 3.06
N GLN A 191 -22.83 19.86 3.83
CA GLN A 191 -23.11 20.84 4.86
C GLN A 191 -22.05 20.88 5.99
N CYS A 192 -21.46 19.74 6.34
CA CYS A 192 -20.44 19.68 7.39
C CYS A 192 -19.08 20.25 6.95
N PHE A 193 -18.86 20.46 5.65
CA PHE A 193 -17.62 21.02 5.11
C PHE A 193 -17.69 22.53 4.87
N LYS A 194 -18.76 23.17 5.35
CA LYS A 194 -18.98 24.61 5.19
C LYS A 194 -17.78 25.45 5.66
N ASP A 195 -17.41 26.45 4.86
CA ASP A 195 -16.33 27.42 5.14
C ASP A 195 -14.93 26.79 5.36
N SER A 196 -14.72 25.56 4.88
CA SER A 196 -13.48 24.78 5.08
C SER A 196 -13.07 24.00 3.83
N LEU A 197 -11.76 23.84 3.61
CA LEU A 197 -11.21 22.77 2.79
C LEU A 197 -10.91 21.59 3.70
N VAL A 198 -11.36 20.40 3.28
CA VAL A 198 -11.13 19.17 4.04
C VAL A 198 -10.06 18.33 3.37
N GLN A 199 -9.31 17.58 4.17
CA GLN A 199 -8.34 16.61 3.66
C GLN A 199 -9.06 15.58 2.80
N ALA A 200 -8.50 15.21 1.65
CA ALA A 200 -9.06 14.25 0.72
C ALA A 200 -8.83 12.80 1.19
N SER A 201 -9.27 12.50 2.43
CA SER A 201 -9.30 11.14 2.94
C SER A 201 -10.32 10.29 2.16
N PRO A 202 -10.15 8.95 2.11
CA PRO A 202 -11.13 8.08 1.46
C PRO A 202 -12.58 8.29 1.96
N GLU A 203 -12.75 8.59 3.25
CA GLU A 203 -14.04 8.86 3.89
C GLU A 203 -14.65 10.18 3.41
N ASN A 204 -13.87 11.26 3.39
CA ASN A 204 -14.32 12.57 2.92
C ASN A 204 -14.63 12.55 1.41
N ILE A 205 -13.78 11.89 0.62
CA ILE A 205 -14.01 11.69 -0.82
C ILE A 205 -15.32 10.91 -1.03
N HIS A 206 -15.56 9.87 -0.24
CA HIS A 206 -16.78 9.09 -0.32
C HIS A 206 -18.02 9.94 -0.06
N GLU A 207 -18.02 10.73 1.02
CA GLU A 207 -19.13 11.62 1.37
C GLU A 207 -19.42 12.62 0.23
N MET A 208 -18.38 13.21 -0.36
CA MET A 208 -18.53 14.08 -1.53
C MET A 208 -19.13 13.35 -2.73
N LYS A 209 -18.72 12.10 -3.01
CA LYS A 209 -19.29 11.30 -4.12
C LYS A 209 -20.75 10.95 -3.91
N VAL A 210 -21.16 10.71 -2.67
CA VAL A 210 -22.57 10.47 -2.28
C VAL A 210 -23.36 11.75 -2.48
N ALA A 211 -22.89 12.89 -1.92
CA ALA A 211 -23.53 14.19 -2.08
C ALA A 211 -23.68 14.61 -3.55
N LEU A 212 -22.66 14.41 -4.40
CA LEU A 212 -22.73 14.69 -5.84
C LEU A 212 -23.88 13.95 -6.55
N SER A 213 -24.23 12.75 -6.07
CA SER A 213 -25.26 11.92 -6.68
C SER A 213 -26.67 12.36 -6.27
N SER A 214 -26.81 13.01 -5.10
CA SER A 214 -28.08 13.52 -4.56
C SER A 214 -28.41 14.95 -5.01
N LEU A 215 -27.46 15.68 -5.60
CA LEU A 215 -27.68 17.03 -6.14
C LEU A 215 -28.84 17.07 -7.16
N LYS A 216 -29.69 18.09 -6.99
CA LYS A 216 -30.81 18.39 -7.88
C LYS A 216 -30.54 19.69 -8.64
N HIS A 217 -31.22 19.84 -9.76
CA HIS A 217 -31.25 21.10 -10.48
C HIS A 217 -32.05 22.15 -9.68
N GLU A 218 -31.56 23.39 -9.69
CA GLU A 218 -32.28 24.55 -9.18
C GLU A 218 -32.37 25.60 -10.27
N ASP A 219 -33.57 26.10 -10.50
CA ASP A 219 -33.87 27.16 -11.48
C ASP A 219 -33.46 28.54 -10.91
N THR A 220 -32.16 28.77 -10.76
CA THR A 220 -31.60 30.06 -10.30
C THR A 220 -30.68 30.66 -11.35
N VAL A 221 -30.59 31.99 -11.40
CA VAL A 221 -29.68 32.69 -12.31
C VAL A 221 -28.24 32.42 -11.88
N THR A 222 -27.44 31.88 -12.79
CA THR A 222 -26.05 31.51 -12.53
C THR A 222 -25.15 32.74 -12.45
N ASN A 223 -24.50 32.94 -11.32
CA ASN A 223 -23.53 34.01 -11.08
C ASN A 223 -22.14 33.43 -10.82
N ILE A 224 -21.41 33.21 -11.93
CA ILE A 224 -20.05 32.67 -11.89
C ILE A 224 -19.10 33.57 -11.08
N SER A 225 -19.33 34.89 -11.09
CA SER A 225 -18.49 35.86 -10.37
C SER A 225 -18.54 35.66 -8.85
N ALA A 226 -19.73 35.40 -8.30
CA ALA A 226 -19.91 35.15 -6.88
C ALA A 226 -19.21 33.86 -6.47
N ALA A 227 -19.46 32.76 -7.20
CA ALA A 227 -18.84 31.46 -6.94
C ALA A 227 -17.32 31.50 -7.02
N LEU A 228 -16.78 32.21 -8.01
CA LEU A 228 -15.34 32.36 -8.18
C LEU A 228 -14.71 33.18 -7.04
N SER A 229 -15.42 34.20 -6.55
CA SER A 229 -14.97 34.99 -5.39
C SER A 229 -14.90 34.11 -4.13
N THR A 230 -15.93 33.29 -3.87
CA THR A 230 -15.93 32.30 -2.78
C THR A 230 -14.74 31.34 -2.87
N ALA A 231 -14.47 30.80 -4.06
CA ALA A 231 -13.35 29.88 -4.29
C ALA A 231 -11.98 30.55 -4.05
N PHE A 232 -11.80 31.81 -4.47
CA PHE A 232 -10.56 32.53 -4.19
C PHE A 232 -10.39 32.84 -2.70
N GLU A 233 -11.46 33.20 -2.01
CA GLU A 233 -11.41 33.53 -0.58
C GLU A 233 -11.05 32.32 0.27
N ILE A 234 -11.64 31.15 -0.01
CA ILE A 234 -11.31 29.92 0.72
C ILE A 234 -9.85 29.48 0.47
N LEU A 235 -9.38 29.52 -0.78
CA LEU A 235 -7.99 29.20 -1.11
C LEU A 235 -7.02 30.19 -0.45
N HIS A 236 -7.35 31.48 -0.47
CA HIS A 236 -6.53 32.51 0.19
C HIS A 236 -6.46 32.32 1.71
N LYS A 237 -7.59 31.95 2.35
CA LYS A 237 -7.65 31.62 3.78
C LYS A 237 -6.68 30.49 4.13
N TYR A 238 -6.70 29.38 3.38
CA TYR A 238 -5.87 28.19 3.65
C TYR A 238 -4.37 28.39 3.36
N ASN A 239 -4.05 29.25 2.38
CA ASN A 239 -2.68 29.67 2.14
C ASN A 239 -2.13 30.50 3.32
N ARG A 240 -2.94 31.41 3.88
CA ARG A 240 -2.51 32.26 4.99
C ARG A 240 -2.49 31.58 6.35
N SER A 241 -3.41 30.66 6.60
CA SER A 241 -3.49 29.94 7.88
C SER A 241 -2.52 28.77 7.99
N SER A 242 -1.86 28.40 6.88
CA SER A 242 -1.00 27.21 6.81
C SER A 242 -1.74 25.89 7.09
N GLN A 243 -3.07 25.86 6.91
CA GLN A 243 -3.90 24.69 7.20
C GLN A 243 -4.15 23.78 5.97
N GLY A 244 -3.80 24.24 4.77
CA GLY A 244 -3.87 23.44 3.54
C GLY A 244 -2.52 22.78 3.21
N SER A 245 -2.40 22.26 1.99
CA SER A 245 -1.20 21.59 1.47
C SER A 245 0.05 22.47 1.34
N GLN A 246 -0.12 23.81 1.39
CA GLN A 246 0.95 24.80 1.21
C GLN A 246 1.73 24.69 -0.11
N CYS A 247 1.16 24.01 -1.10
CA CYS A 247 1.79 23.73 -2.38
C CYS A 247 1.00 24.36 -3.54
N ASN A 248 0.28 23.55 -4.33
CA ASN A 248 -0.48 24.07 -5.46
C ASN A 248 -1.88 24.52 -5.00
N GLN A 249 -2.39 25.61 -5.56
CA GLN A 249 -3.80 25.98 -5.42
C GLN A 249 -4.47 26.00 -6.80
N ALA A 250 -5.65 25.40 -6.88
CA ALA A 250 -6.37 25.28 -8.15
C ALA A 250 -7.88 25.42 -7.98
N ILE A 251 -8.51 25.94 -9.03
CA ILE A 251 -9.96 25.98 -9.18
C ILE A 251 -10.33 25.14 -10.41
N MET A 252 -11.27 24.22 -10.27
CA MET A 252 -11.83 23.46 -11.39
C MET A 252 -13.26 23.90 -11.63
N LEU A 253 -13.52 24.56 -12.76
CA LEU A 253 -14.84 24.99 -13.19
C LEU A 253 -15.45 23.94 -14.12
N ILE A 254 -16.56 23.33 -13.71
CA ILE A 254 -17.34 22.37 -14.49
C ILE A 254 -18.67 23.02 -14.85
N THR A 255 -18.86 23.34 -16.13
CA THR A 255 -20.01 24.11 -16.61
C THR A 255 -20.52 23.59 -17.95
N SER A 256 -21.78 23.85 -18.28
CA SER A 256 -22.34 23.66 -19.63
C SER A 256 -22.47 24.97 -20.40
N ASP A 257 -22.17 26.10 -19.76
CA ASP A 257 -22.18 27.43 -20.35
C ASP A 257 -20.92 27.65 -21.19
N THR A 258 -21.06 28.36 -22.30
CA THR A 258 -19.95 28.79 -23.14
C THR A 258 -19.31 30.08 -22.66
N ASP A 259 -20.01 30.87 -21.84
CA ASP A 259 -19.49 32.13 -21.35
C ASP A 259 -18.42 31.90 -20.27
N GLY A 260 -17.31 32.63 -20.39
CA GLY A 260 -16.21 32.53 -19.43
C GLY A 260 -16.45 33.35 -18.15
N PRO A 261 -15.79 33.02 -17.03
CA PRO A 261 -15.80 33.89 -15.86
C PRO A 261 -15.23 35.28 -16.20
N PRO A 262 -15.76 36.37 -15.62
CA PRO A 262 -15.28 37.72 -15.92
C PRO A 262 -13.80 37.92 -15.56
N ALA A 263 -13.04 38.49 -16.48
CA ALA A 263 -11.60 38.69 -16.34
C ALA A 263 -11.25 39.65 -15.18
N GLU A 264 -12.16 40.57 -14.84
CA GLU A 264 -12.04 41.52 -13.74
C GLU A 264 -11.93 40.81 -12.38
N VAL A 265 -12.73 39.76 -12.16
CA VAL A 265 -12.72 38.99 -10.91
C VAL A 265 -11.39 38.24 -10.78
N ILE A 266 -10.96 37.57 -11.85
CA ILE A 266 -9.67 36.85 -11.86
C ILE A 266 -8.51 37.81 -11.61
N LYS A 267 -8.50 38.98 -12.27
CA LYS A 267 -7.46 40.00 -12.07
C LYS A 267 -7.45 40.52 -10.64
N ARG A 268 -8.61 40.72 -10.01
CA ARG A 268 -8.73 41.21 -8.64
C ARG A 268 -8.06 40.26 -7.62
N TYR A 269 -8.25 38.96 -7.76
CA TYR A 269 -7.78 37.98 -6.77
C TYR A 269 -6.43 37.34 -7.10
N ASN A 270 -6.07 37.19 -8.38
CA ASN A 270 -4.97 36.33 -8.82
C ASN A 270 -3.79 37.08 -9.48
N TRP A 271 -3.93 38.38 -9.77
CA TRP A 271 -2.87 39.19 -10.40
C TRP A 271 -1.84 39.70 -9.36
N PRO A 272 -0.55 39.90 -9.70
CA PRO A 272 0.12 39.73 -11.01
C PRO A 272 0.66 38.34 -11.32
N HIS A 273 0.88 37.51 -10.30
CA HIS A 273 1.68 36.30 -10.48
C HIS A 273 0.85 35.08 -10.92
N MET A 274 -0.48 35.15 -10.80
CA MET A 274 -1.43 34.07 -11.08
C MET A 274 -1.05 32.78 -10.34
N PRO A 275 -0.95 32.80 -8.99
CA PRO A 275 -0.60 31.62 -8.20
C PRO A 275 -1.67 30.51 -8.27
N VAL A 276 -2.96 30.87 -8.39
CA VAL A 276 -4.06 29.90 -8.49
C VAL A 276 -4.28 29.54 -9.96
N ARG A 277 -4.27 28.24 -10.29
CA ARG A 277 -4.54 27.75 -11.65
C ARG A 277 -6.03 27.47 -11.84
N ILE A 278 -6.62 27.90 -12.96
CA ILE A 278 -8.03 27.62 -13.27
C ILE A 278 -8.13 26.61 -14.42
N PHE A 279 -8.77 25.48 -14.15
CA PHE A 279 -9.08 24.44 -15.11
C PHE A 279 -10.56 24.53 -15.48
N THR A 280 -10.86 24.50 -16.78
CA THR A 280 -12.23 24.66 -17.28
C THR A 280 -12.68 23.40 -18.02
N TYR A 281 -13.75 22.77 -17.54
CA TYR A 281 -14.37 21.58 -18.12
C TYR A 281 -15.76 21.94 -18.64
N LEU A 282 -15.90 21.97 -19.97
CA LEU A 282 -17.16 22.25 -20.64
C LEU A 282 -17.92 20.96 -20.91
N ILE A 283 -19.09 20.77 -20.31
CA ILE A 283 -19.93 19.59 -20.47
C ILE A 283 -20.91 19.80 -21.63
N GLY A 284 -20.78 19.00 -22.68
CA GLY A 284 -21.60 19.12 -23.88
C GLY A 284 -21.27 20.37 -24.70
N GLY A 285 -22.30 20.96 -25.34
CA GLY A 285 -22.22 22.25 -26.04
C GLY A 285 -21.24 22.30 -27.20
N ASP A 286 -21.01 23.50 -27.76
CA ASP A 286 -19.95 23.79 -28.73
C ASP A 286 -18.67 24.25 -28.03
N LYS A 287 -17.55 24.37 -28.77
CA LYS A 287 -16.29 24.85 -28.18
C LYS A 287 -16.46 26.29 -27.68
N SER A 288 -15.94 26.58 -26.49
CA SER A 288 -15.91 27.92 -25.92
C SER A 288 -14.50 28.50 -26.02
N LEU A 289 -14.36 29.62 -26.72
CA LEU A 289 -13.11 30.37 -26.79
C LEU A 289 -12.84 31.09 -25.46
N ASP A 290 -13.87 31.51 -24.74
CA ASP A 290 -13.73 32.29 -23.50
C ASP A 290 -13.27 31.43 -22.33
N LEU A 291 -13.80 30.23 -22.18
CA LEU A 291 -13.31 29.24 -21.20
C LEU A 291 -11.89 28.80 -21.52
N GLN A 292 -11.55 28.67 -22.80
CA GLN A 292 -10.19 28.35 -23.25
C GLN A 292 -9.22 29.48 -22.92
N ASN A 293 -9.58 30.73 -23.20
CA ASN A 293 -8.78 31.92 -22.90
C ASN A 293 -8.59 32.08 -21.38
N THR A 294 -9.63 31.84 -20.59
CA THR A 294 -9.56 31.84 -19.12
C THR A 294 -8.53 30.83 -18.61
N ALA A 295 -8.60 29.57 -19.06
CA ALA A 295 -7.65 28.55 -18.64
C ALA A 295 -6.21 28.89 -19.08
N CYS A 296 -6.02 29.39 -20.31
CA CYS A 296 -4.70 29.77 -20.82
C CYS A 296 -4.08 30.92 -20.01
N THR A 297 -4.84 31.96 -19.70
CA THR A 297 -4.35 33.14 -18.94
C THR A 297 -4.01 32.80 -17.49
N THR A 298 -4.68 31.83 -16.89
CA THR A 298 -4.46 31.36 -15.51
C THR A 298 -3.52 30.15 -15.42
N LYS A 299 -2.83 29.78 -16.51
CA LYS A 299 -1.87 28.67 -16.57
C LYS A 299 -2.50 27.30 -16.24
N GLY A 300 -3.80 27.12 -16.51
CA GLY A 300 -4.52 25.86 -16.36
C GLY A 300 -4.67 25.09 -17.68
N PHE A 301 -5.81 24.40 -17.82
CA PHE A 301 -6.16 23.61 -19.01
C PHE A 301 -7.67 23.66 -19.28
N TYR A 302 -8.03 23.63 -20.56
CA TYR A 302 -9.42 23.59 -21.03
C TYR A 302 -9.71 22.25 -21.69
N ALA A 303 -10.82 21.63 -21.30
CA ALA A 303 -11.31 20.41 -21.91
C ALA A 303 -12.83 20.46 -22.11
N ARG A 304 -13.30 20.05 -23.29
CA ARG A 304 -14.73 19.84 -23.56
C ARG A 304 -15.06 18.36 -23.41
N ILE A 305 -16.04 17.98 -22.61
CA ILE A 305 -16.44 16.58 -22.36
C ILE A 305 -17.82 16.33 -22.97
N THR A 306 -17.89 15.38 -23.89
CA THR A 306 -19.09 15.00 -24.65
C THR A 306 -19.51 13.56 -24.45
N ASN A 307 -18.53 12.70 -24.13
CA ASN A 307 -18.68 11.26 -23.94
C ASN A 307 -18.01 10.83 -22.64
N ALA A 308 -18.46 9.72 -22.06
CA ALA A 308 -17.89 9.20 -20.82
C ALA A 308 -16.47 8.64 -21.01
N ASP A 309 -16.20 8.01 -22.15
CA ASP A 309 -14.95 7.30 -22.43
C ASP A 309 -13.71 8.23 -22.49
N GLU A 310 -13.92 9.52 -22.76
CA GLU A 310 -12.85 10.51 -22.85
C GLU A 310 -12.55 11.22 -21.52
N ILE A 311 -13.37 11.00 -20.48
CA ILE A 311 -13.26 11.69 -19.19
C ILE A 311 -11.89 11.41 -18.56
N HIS A 312 -11.47 10.15 -18.51
CA HIS A 312 -10.18 9.78 -17.91
C HIS A 312 -9.01 10.51 -18.58
N ASN A 313 -8.95 10.49 -19.91
CA ASN A 313 -7.89 11.17 -20.66
C ASN A 313 -7.92 12.69 -20.47
N LYS A 314 -9.10 13.31 -20.46
CA LYS A 314 -9.25 14.77 -20.33
C LYS A 314 -8.96 15.28 -18.92
N VAL A 315 -9.39 14.57 -17.89
CA VAL A 315 -9.06 14.90 -16.50
C VAL A 315 -7.56 14.71 -16.27
N PHE A 316 -6.95 13.64 -16.78
CA PHE A 316 -5.52 13.38 -16.56
C PHE A 316 -4.59 14.51 -17.08
N GLU A 317 -5.03 15.33 -18.05
CA GLU A 317 -4.25 16.49 -18.50
C GLU A 317 -3.99 17.52 -17.40
N TYR A 318 -4.89 17.68 -16.42
CA TYR A 318 -4.64 18.61 -15.31
C TYR A 318 -3.45 18.13 -14.46
N VAL A 319 -3.31 16.81 -14.25
CA VAL A 319 -2.17 16.21 -13.53
C VAL A 319 -0.87 16.54 -14.27
N LYS A 320 -0.85 16.41 -15.60
CA LYS A 320 0.31 16.79 -16.42
C LYS A 320 0.66 18.27 -16.29
N VAL A 321 -0.33 19.16 -16.19
CA VAL A 321 -0.10 20.61 -15.99
C VAL A 321 0.50 20.89 -14.61
N LEU A 322 -0.01 20.25 -13.56
CA LEU A 322 0.51 20.39 -12.20
C LEU A 322 1.90 19.76 -12.02
N ALA A 323 2.28 18.78 -12.85
CA ALA A 323 3.61 18.19 -12.85
C ALA A 323 4.71 19.14 -13.36
N ARG A 324 4.38 20.12 -14.22
CA ARG A 324 5.35 20.97 -14.94
C ARG A 324 6.38 21.67 -14.04
N PRO A 325 6.03 22.26 -12.88
CA PRO A 325 7.02 22.87 -12.00
C PRO A 325 8.04 21.87 -11.47
N MET A 326 7.62 20.63 -11.14
CA MET A 326 8.56 19.59 -10.73
C MET A 326 9.52 19.28 -11.87
N VAL A 327 9.02 19.17 -13.12
CA VAL A 327 9.87 18.90 -14.29
C VAL A 327 10.90 20.01 -14.55
N LEU A 328 10.53 21.27 -14.31
CA LEU A 328 11.35 22.44 -14.68
C LEU A 328 12.38 22.83 -13.63
N TYR A 329 12.06 22.68 -12.34
CA TYR A 329 12.82 23.32 -11.25
C TYR A 329 13.61 22.34 -10.40
N GLN A 330 13.25 21.05 -10.37
CA GLN A 330 13.92 20.06 -9.54
C GLN A 330 14.94 19.27 -10.37
N HIS A 331 16.21 19.30 -9.93
CA HIS A 331 17.25 18.41 -10.45
C HIS A 331 17.18 17.02 -9.83
N ASP A 332 16.60 16.93 -8.64
CA ASP A 332 16.38 15.71 -7.87
C ASP A 332 14.93 15.71 -7.40
N HIS A 333 14.22 14.60 -7.66
CA HIS A 333 12.81 14.44 -7.36
C HIS A 333 12.68 13.53 -6.16
N PRO A 334 11.93 13.93 -5.11
CA PRO A 334 11.76 13.08 -3.94
C PRO A 334 11.03 11.79 -4.34
N LEU A 335 11.43 10.68 -3.73
CA LEU A 335 10.71 9.42 -3.84
C LEU A 335 9.36 9.57 -3.15
N HIS A 336 8.31 9.11 -3.84
CA HIS A 336 6.96 9.08 -3.28
C HIS A 336 6.64 7.67 -2.78
N TRP A 337 6.14 7.57 -1.55
CA TRP A 337 5.65 6.35 -0.93
C TRP A 337 4.13 6.35 -0.92
N SER A 338 3.50 5.33 -1.48
CA SER A 338 2.05 5.21 -1.40
C SER A 338 1.59 4.76 0.00
N PRO A 339 0.34 5.05 0.40
CA PRO A 339 -0.28 4.38 1.53
C PRO A 339 -0.24 2.86 1.38
N ALA A 340 -0.37 2.15 2.50
CA ALA A 340 -0.51 0.70 2.49
C ALA A 340 -1.74 0.31 1.67
N TYR A 341 -1.66 -0.73 0.87
CA TYR A 341 -2.80 -1.29 0.14
C TYR A 341 -2.73 -2.81 0.12
N VAL A 342 -3.88 -3.44 -0.09
CA VAL A 342 -3.92 -4.90 -0.25
C VAL A 342 -3.38 -5.27 -1.63
N GLY A 343 -2.30 -6.05 -1.64
CA GLY A 343 -1.51 -6.46 -2.79
C GLY A 343 -0.91 -7.86 -2.57
N GLY A 344 -0.86 -8.73 -3.58
CA GLY A 344 -0.42 -10.12 -3.52
C GLY A 344 -1.31 -11.07 -2.69
N LYS A 345 -0.89 -12.34 -2.66
CA LYS A 345 -1.36 -13.35 -1.71
C LYS A 345 -0.30 -13.47 -0.60
N SER A 346 -0.72 -13.55 0.66
CA SER A 346 0.24 -13.72 1.76
C SER A 346 0.97 -15.06 1.64
N ASN A 347 2.30 -15.00 1.70
CA ASN A 347 3.17 -16.17 1.71
C ASN A 347 3.38 -16.74 3.12
N ARG A 348 2.67 -16.23 4.15
CA ARG A 348 2.75 -16.79 5.50
C ARG A 348 2.06 -18.15 5.57
N TYR A 349 2.77 -19.12 6.13
CA TYR A 349 2.26 -20.47 6.40
C TYR A 349 0.93 -20.41 7.16
N GLY A 350 -0.11 -21.01 6.60
CA GLY A 350 -1.46 -21.02 7.19
C GLY A 350 -2.34 -19.78 6.90
N ARG A 351 -1.84 -18.79 6.15
CA ARG A 351 -2.59 -17.59 5.72
C ARG A 351 -2.61 -17.37 4.19
N GLU A 352 -2.36 -18.42 3.41
CA GLU A 352 -2.30 -18.40 1.93
C GLU A 352 -3.54 -17.82 1.22
N ASN A 353 -4.68 -17.74 1.92
CA ASN A 353 -5.94 -17.19 1.41
C ASN A 353 -6.19 -15.71 1.79
N ARG A 354 -5.23 -15.03 2.42
CA ARG A 354 -5.36 -13.61 2.79
C ARG A 354 -4.54 -12.74 1.84
N GLY A 355 -5.08 -11.57 1.49
CA GLY A 355 -4.33 -10.55 0.74
C GLY A 355 -3.12 -10.08 1.56
N GLN A 356 -1.98 -9.87 0.90
CA GLN A 356 -0.79 -9.32 1.53
C GLN A 356 -0.89 -7.78 1.56
N LEU A 357 -0.19 -7.13 2.48
CA LEU A 357 -0.05 -5.67 2.48
C LEU A 357 1.18 -5.26 1.70
N MET A 358 1.02 -4.25 0.85
CA MET A 358 2.07 -3.67 0.03
C MET A 358 2.08 -2.15 0.19
N THR A 359 3.23 -1.55 -0.07
CA THR A 359 3.38 -0.12 -0.37
C THR A 359 4.23 0.02 -1.64
N SER A 360 4.09 1.13 -2.37
CA SER A 360 4.83 1.36 -3.60
C SER A 360 5.79 2.53 -3.43
N VAL A 361 7.04 2.33 -3.86
CA VAL A 361 8.04 3.41 -3.96
C VAL A 361 8.10 3.85 -5.41
N THR A 362 7.95 5.15 -5.65
CA THR A 362 7.72 5.69 -6.99
C THR A 362 8.54 6.93 -7.26
N ALA A 363 8.95 7.09 -8.53
CA ALA A 363 9.73 8.24 -9.00
C ALA A 363 9.28 8.66 -10.41
N PRO A 364 9.25 9.98 -10.70
CA PRO A 364 8.87 10.48 -12.01
C PRO A 364 9.99 10.33 -13.05
N ILE A 365 9.62 9.94 -14.27
CA ILE A 365 10.48 9.98 -15.46
C ILE A 365 10.19 11.24 -16.25
N LEU A 366 11.22 12.06 -16.40
CA LEU A 366 11.13 13.36 -17.04
C LEU A 366 11.81 13.40 -18.41
N ASP A 367 11.24 14.17 -19.33
CA ASP A 367 11.88 14.46 -20.61
C ASP A 367 12.98 15.51 -20.44
N ARG A 368 14.25 15.06 -20.47
CA ARG A 368 15.44 15.92 -20.37
C ARG A 368 16.04 16.30 -21.72
N ARG A 369 15.35 16.01 -22.83
CA ARG A 369 15.87 16.33 -24.17
C ARG A 369 16.01 17.85 -24.33
N ASN A 370 17.14 18.28 -24.88
CA ASN A 370 17.40 19.68 -25.19
C ASN A 370 16.61 20.09 -26.45
N TYR A 371 15.37 20.53 -26.25
CA TYR A 371 14.57 21.15 -27.29
C TYR A 371 14.86 22.65 -27.42
N THR A 372 14.60 23.22 -28.59
CA THR A 372 14.64 24.68 -28.82
C THR A 372 13.61 25.43 -27.96
N VAL A 373 12.54 24.75 -27.54
CA VAL A 373 11.53 25.22 -26.58
C VAL A 373 11.57 24.30 -25.36
N LYS A 374 11.80 24.84 -24.15
CA LYS A 374 11.71 24.05 -22.91
C LYS A 374 10.28 23.56 -22.68
N THR A 375 9.95 22.36 -23.15
CA THR A 375 8.69 21.68 -22.85
C THR A 375 8.86 20.80 -21.62
N ALA A 376 8.10 21.11 -20.57
CA ALA A 376 8.09 20.37 -19.31
C ALA A 376 7.21 19.11 -19.42
N ASN A 377 7.75 18.03 -19.99
CA ASN A 377 6.99 16.80 -20.23
C ASN A 377 7.32 15.71 -19.21
N LEU A 378 6.28 15.20 -18.55
CA LEU A 378 6.30 13.96 -17.77
C LEU A 378 6.14 12.77 -18.73
N LEU A 379 7.13 11.89 -18.81
CA LEU A 379 7.08 10.68 -19.65
C LEU A 379 6.29 9.56 -18.95
N GLY A 380 6.35 9.50 -17.63
CA GLY A 380 5.63 8.51 -16.83
C GLY A 380 6.24 8.39 -15.44
N ILE A 381 5.84 7.35 -14.71
CA ILE A 381 6.31 7.04 -13.36
C ILE A 381 6.88 5.63 -13.36
N VAL A 382 8.03 5.45 -12.72
CA VAL A 382 8.55 4.13 -12.36
C VAL A 382 8.27 3.82 -10.91
N GLY A 383 8.00 2.57 -10.61
CA GLY A 383 7.78 2.13 -9.25
C GLY A 383 8.18 0.68 -9.02
N THR A 384 8.35 0.37 -7.74
CA THR A 384 8.48 -1.00 -7.25
C THR A 384 7.56 -1.16 -6.04
N ASP A 385 6.93 -2.32 -5.95
CA ASP A 385 6.15 -2.66 -4.76
C ASP A 385 7.06 -3.26 -3.69
N VAL A 386 6.74 -2.95 -2.43
CA VAL A 386 7.44 -3.42 -1.24
C VAL A 386 6.41 -4.11 -0.35
N PRO A 387 6.49 -5.44 -0.18
CA PRO A 387 5.66 -6.13 0.79
C PRO A 387 5.95 -5.62 2.20
N ILE A 388 4.89 -5.25 2.92
CA ILE A 388 4.99 -4.82 4.32
C ILE A 388 5.55 -5.96 5.18
N GLU A 389 5.31 -7.22 4.80
CA GLU A 389 5.91 -8.38 5.45
C GLU A 389 7.44 -8.33 5.38
N GLU A 390 8.06 -7.89 4.27
CA GLU A 390 9.52 -7.76 4.19
C GLU A 390 10.05 -6.65 5.11
N ILE A 391 9.27 -5.58 5.32
CA ILE A 391 9.60 -4.51 6.29
C ILE A 391 9.53 -5.07 7.72
N GLN A 392 8.47 -5.82 8.05
CA GLN A 392 8.28 -6.43 9.38
C GLN A 392 9.43 -7.39 9.73
N LYS A 393 9.98 -8.09 8.73
CA LYS A 393 11.13 -8.99 8.93
C LYS A 393 12.40 -8.27 9.40
N LEU A 394 12.50 -6.95 9.24
CA LEU A 394 13.63 -6.15 9.72
C LEU A 394 13.53 -5.85 11.22
N VAL A 395 12.33 -5.93 11.80
CA VAL A 395 12.10 -5.75 13.23
C VAL A 395 11.88 -7.13 13.87
N PRO A 396 12.91 -7.75 14.49
CA PRO A 396 12.80 -9.11 15.02
C PRO A 396 11.81 -9.17 16.21
N PRO A 397 10.63 -9.81 16.06
CA PRO A 397 9.59 -9.79 17.10
C PRO A 397 10.06 -10.48 18.38
N TYR A 398 10.87 -11.53 18.25
CA TYR A 398 11.43 -12.29 19.38
C TYR A 398 12.30 -11.45 20.33
N LYS A 399 12.79 -10.27 19.90
CA LYS A 399 13.55 -9.36 20.77
C LYS A 399 12.68 -8.39 21.55
N LEU A 400 11.44 -8.15 21.10
CA LEU A 400 10.50 -7.26 21.77
C LEU A 400 9.76 -7.96 22.93
N GLY A 401 9.77 -9.30 22.93
CA GLY A 401 9.03 -10.13 23.88
C GLY A 401 7.55 -10.30 23.48
N VAL A 402 6.82 -11.12 24.23
CA VAL A 402 5.46 -11.57 23.87
C VAL A 402 4.44 -10.43 23.73
N ASN A 403 4.58 -9.38 24.56
CA ASN A 403 3.65 -8.26 24.60
C ASN A 403 4.26 -6.93 24.12
N GLY A 404 5.49 -6.99 23.61
CA GLY A 404 6.13 -5.87 22.94
C GLY A 404 5.85 -5.94 21.44
N TYR A 405 5.67 -4.80 20.81
CA TYR A 405 5.40 -4.74 19.38
C TYR A 405 5.97 -3.47 18.76
N SER A 406 6.07 -3.50 17.44
CA SER A 406 6.49 -2.37 16.64
C SER A 406 5.37 -1.95 15.70
N PHE A 407 5.40 -0.68 15.32
CA PHE A 407 4.48 -0.12 14.37
C PHE A 407 5.17 1.01 13.60
N ILE A 408 4.67 1.30 12.40
CA ILE A 408 5.19 2.40 11.59
C ILE A 408 4.03 3.31 11.21
N VAL A 409 4.29 4.62 11.32
CA VAL A 409 3.33 5.68 11.02
C VAL A 409 3.92 6.61 9.97
N ASP A 410 3.09 7.11 9.06
CA ASP A 410 3.47 8.13 8.08
C ASP A 410 3.41 9.57 8.65
N ASN A 411 3.77 10.54 7.84
CA ASN A 411 3.71 11.97 8.16
C ASN A 411 2.28 12.54 8.25
N ASN A 412 1.24 11.71 8.12
CA ASN A 412 -0.16 12.08 8.34
C ASN A 412 -0.76 11.41 9.58
N GLY A 413 -0.04 10.51 10.27
CA GLY A 413 -0.53 9.76 11.43
C GLY A 413 -1.14 8.40 11.07
N ARG A 414 -1.06 7.99 9.79
CA ARG A 414 -1.62 6.74 9.29
C ARG A 414 -0.62 5.60 9.45
N ILE A 415 -1.15 4.44 9.77
CA ILE A 415 -0.36 3.24 10.04
C ILE A 415 0.04 2.58 8.71
N LEU A 416 1.35 2.36 8.53
CA LEU A 416 1.88 1.47 7.49
C LEU A 416 1.72 -0.01 7.92
N TYR A 417 2.04 -0.32 9.18
CA TYR A 417 1.67 -1.59 9.81
C TYR A 417 1.58 -1.44 11.33
N HIS A 418 0.70 -2.24 11.93
CA HIS A 418 0.50 -2.39 13.37
C HIS A 418 -0.05 -3.81 13.63
N PRO A 419 0.23 -4.47 14.78
CA PRO A 419 -0.33 -5.80 15.09
C PRO A 419 -1.85 -5.86 15.02
N ASP A 420 -2.52 -4.83 15.53
CA ASP A 420 -3.97 -4.69 15.51
C ASP A 420 -4.53 -4.04 14.23
N LEU A 421 -3.68 -3.78 13.23
CA LEU A 421 -4.16 -3.41 11.90
C LEU A 421 -4.83 -4.62 11.25
N ARG A 422 -6.16 -4.63 11.25
CA ARG A 422 -6.94 -5.72 10.69
C ARG A 422 -7.18 -5.51 9.21
N LEU A 423 -6.66 -6.45 8.41
CA LEU A 423 -7.13 -6.65 7.05
C LEU A 423 -8.50 -7.30 7.16
N LEU A 424 -9.54 -6.64 6.66
CA LEU A 424 -10.88 -7.19 6.62
C LEU A 424 -10.83 -8.55 5.89
N ASP A 425 -11.03 -9.62 6.65
CA ASP A 425 -10.90 -11.00 6.20
C ASP A 425 -12.27 -11.52 5.78
N ASN A 426 -12.38 -12.05 4.56
CA ASN A 426 -13.61 -12.47 3.87
C ASN A 426 -14.39 -13.63 4.54
N LYS A 427 -14.07 -14.01 5.79
CA LYS A 427 -14.66 -15.18 6.46
C LYS A 427 -15.76 -14.84 7.46
N ASN A 428 -15.74 -13.65 8.05
CA ASN A 428 -16.74 -13.23 9.03
C ASN A 428 -17.38 -11.95 8.51
N ASN A 429 -18.56 -12.06 7.87
CA ASN A 429 -19.41 -10.95 7.42
C ASN A 429 -19.59 -9.86 8.50
N VAL A 430 -18.59 -8.99 8.66
CA VAL A 430 -18.63 -7.76 9.47
C VAL A 430 -18.08 -6.63 8.59
N ILE A 431 -18.78 -6.49 7.47
CA ILE A 431 -19.41 -5.28 6.95
C ILE A 431 -19.51 -4.17 8.02
N ILE A 432 -18.49 -3.33 8.19
CA ILE A 432 -18.68 -1.98 8.74
C ILE A 432 -17.95 -0.98 7.83
N LEU A 433 -18.78 -0.25 7.06
CA LEU A 433 -18.57 1.05 6.40
C LEU A 433 -17.83 1.18 5.05
N TYR A 434 -17.44 0.10 4.36
CA TYR A 434 -16.98 0.20 2.96
C TYR A 434 -17.78 -0.63 1.94
N GLU A 435 -18.78 -1.36 2.40
CA GLU A 435 -19.49 -2.34 1.56
C GLU A 435 -20.64 -1.79 0.70
N CYS A 436 -20.94 -0.49 0.76
CA CYS A 436 -21.88 0.10 -0.20
C CYS A 436 -21.30 0.27 -1.62
N PHE A 437 -20.03 -0.07 -1.87
CA PHE A 437 -19.35 0.25 -3.15
C PHE A 437 -18.83 -0.92 -3.98
N MET A 438 -19.08 -2.16 -3.60
CA MET A 438 -18.84 -3.30 -4.46
C MET A 438 -20.17 -3.99 -4.75
N GLN A 439 -20.52 -4.14 -6.03
CA GLN A 439 -21.60 -5.03 -6.43
C GLN A 439 -21.37 -6.41 -5.78
N PRO A 440 -22.42 -7.10 -5.31
CA PRO A 440 -22.27 -8.36 -4.58
C PRO A 440 -21.63 -9.41 -5.51
N GLY A 441 -20.32 -9.64 -5.34
CA GLY A 441 -19.57 -10.60 -6.17
C GLY A 441 -18.04 -10.49 -6.19
N ASN A 442 -17.40 -9.40 -5.72
CA ASN A 442 -15.96 -9.22 -5.95
C ASN A 442 -15.04 -9.69 -4.81
N THR A 443 -14.82 -11.01 -4.75
CA THR A 443 -13.69 -11.68 -4.08
C THR A 443 -12.42 -11.69 -4.96
N GLU A 444 -12.11 -10.58 -5.64
CA GLU A 444 -11.18 -10.53 -6.77
C GLU A 444 -9.97 -9.59 -6.54
N TYR A 445 -9.11 -9.94 -5.59
CA TYR A 445 -7.76 -9.36 -5.59
C TYR A 445 -6.98 -9.78 -6.86
N ASP A 446 -7.26 -10.98 -7.40
CA ASP A 446 -6.59 -11.53 -8.58
C ASP A 446 -7.03 -10.92 -9.93
N GLU A 447 -8.15 -10.19 -10.00
CA GLU A 447 -8.76 -9.84 -11.30
C GLU A 447 -8.79 -8.35 -11.63
N THR A 448 -8.40 -7.45 -10.70
CA THR A 448 -8.26 -6.01 -11.01
C THR A 448 -6.95 -5.46 -10.44
N LEU A 449 -6.09 -4.86 -11.28
CA LEU A 449 -4.84 -4.20 -10.85
C LEU A 449 -5.06 -2.89 -10.09
N LYS A 450 -6.27 -2.69 -9.55
CA LYS A 450 -6.63 -1.48 -8.83
C LYS A 450 -6.23 -1.64 -7.36
N PRO A 451 -5.30 -0.82 -6.84
CA PRO A 451 -4.94 -0.88 -5.43
C PRO A 451 -6.11 -0.42 -4.56
N SER A 452 -6.36 -1.14 -3.47
CA SER A 452 -7.29 -0.74 -2.41
C SER A 452 -6.49 -0.22 -1.21
N TYR A 453 -6.29 1.10 -1.16
CA TYR A 453 -5.51 1.75 -0.12
C TYR A 453 -6.23 1.68 1.23
N ILE A 454 -5.47 1.37 2.27
CA ILE A 454 -5.89 1.36 3.67
C ILE A 454 -5.42 2.65 4.31
N SER A 455 -6.35 3.30 5.02
CA SER A 455 -6.17 4.61 5.62
C SER A 455 -6.64 4.54 7.08
N VAL A 456 -5.85 3.88 7.93
CA VAL A 456 -6.16 3.75 9.36
C VAL A 456 -5.19 4.60 10.16
N ASP A 457 -5.70 5.47 11.02
CA ASP A 457 -4.89 6.34 11.87
C ASP A 457 -4.41 5.62 13.14
N LEU A 458 -3.28 6.06 13.70
CA LEU A 458 -2.76 5.55 14.98
C LEU A 458 -3.81 5.62 16.10
N SER A 459 -4.59 6.71 16.14
CA SER A 459 -5.61 6.94 17.17
C SER A 459 -6.82 6.00 17.08
N GLU A 460 -7.01 5.32 15.96
CA GLU A 460 -8.10 4.34 15.78
C GLU A 460 -7.71 2.95 16.26
N VAL A 461 -6.41 2.67 16.36
CA VAL A 461 -5.89 1.34 16.70
C VAL A 461 -5.37 1.30 18.13
N GLU A 462 -4.67 2.36 18.57
CA GLU A 462 -4.16 2.44 19.93
C GLU A 462 -5.23 2.92 20.91
N LEU A 463 -5.72 1.99 21.72
CA LEU A 463 -6.80 2.25 22.67
C LEU A 463 -6.25 2.72 24.03
N ALA A 464 -5.76 3.95 24.08
CA ALA A 464 -5.31 4.59 25.31
C ALA A 464 -6.44 4.68 26.35
N GLU A 465 -6.12 4.48 27.62
CA GLU A 465 -7.05 4.71 28.72
C GLU A 465 -7.29 6.22 28.89
N TYR A 466 -8.56 6.60 29.07
CA TYR A 466 -8.95 8.00 29.18
C TYR A 466 -8.62 8.52 30.60
N ASP A 467 -7.77 9.55 30.70
CA ASP A 467 -7.38 10.24 31.94
C ASP A 467 -8.52 11.10 32.53
N GLY A 468 -9.71 10.51 32.70
CA GLY A 468 -10.83 11.09 33.44
C GLY A 468 -11.34 12.45 32.94
N PRO A 469 -12.32 13.05 33.64
CA PRO A 469 -12.99 14.29 33.23
C PRO A 469 -12.11 15.55 33.32
N SER A 470 -10.85 15.44 33.75
CA SER A 470 -9.89 16.55 33.88
C SER A 470 -8.96 16.72 32.67
N ALA A 471 -8.88 15.72 31.77
CA ALA A 471 -8.13 15.84 30.52
C ALA A 471 -9.02 16.39 29.41
N SER A 472 -8.52 17.39 28.68
CA SER A 472 -9.16 17.85 27.44
C SER A 472 -9.22 16.67 26.46
N PRO A 473 -10.36 16.41 25.78
CA PRO A 473 -10.47 15.35 24.78
C PRO A 473 -9.47 15.50 23.60
N ASN A 474 -8.82 16.66 23.48
CA ASN A 474 -7.84 16.97 22.43
C ASN A 474 -6.36 16.82 22.87
N ASN A 475 -6.09 16.55 24.16
CA ASN A 475 -4.73 16.44 24.70
C ASN A 475 -4.55 15.11 25.44
N SER A 476 -4.61 13.99 24.72
CA SER A 476 -4.18 12.70 25.25
C SER A 476 -2.70 12.47 24.92
N LEU A 477 -1.99 11.73 25.78
CA LEU A 477 -0.60 11.33 25.54
C LEU A 477 -0.42 10.60 24.20
N LEU A 478 -1.45 9.88 23.75
CA LEU A 478 -1.49 9.25 22.43
C LEU A 478 -1.47 10.27 21.28
N LEU A 479 -2.21 11.38 21.40
CA LEU A 479 -2.21 12.43 20.38
C LEU A 479 -0.88 13.20 20.36
N ASP A 480 -0.21 13.33 21.51
CA ASP A 480 1.13 13.90 21.59
C ASP A 480 2.17 12.99 20.94
N LEU A 481 2.15 11.68 21.25
CA LEU A 481 2.94 10.66 20.55
C LEU A 481 2.73 10.72 19.04
N ARG A 482 1.47 10.71 18.61
CA ARG A 482 1.08 10.80 17.19
C ARG A 482 1.66 12.05 16.54
N ARG A 483 1.57 13.21 17.21
CA ARG A 483 2.10 14.48 16.70
C ARG A 483 3.62 14.45 16.58
N ASP A 484 4.33 13.94 17.59
CA ASP A 484 5.78 13.86 17.56
C ASP A 484 6.29 12.90 16.49
N MET A 485 5.58 11.79 16.26
CA MET A 485 5.89 10.86 15.15
C MET A 485 5.63 11.49 13.77
N ILE A 486 4.57 12.29 13.61
CA ILE A 486 4.28 13.06 12.39
C ILE A 486 5.36 14.12 12.13
N ASP A 487 5.74 14.86 13.18
CA ASP A 487 6.80 15.86 13.13
C ASP A 487 8.21 15.24 12.99
N GLN A 488 8.29 13.90 12.87
CA GLN A 488 9.53 13.15 12.73
C GLN A 488 10.55 13.41 13.86
N LYS A 489 10.05 13.52 15.10
CA LYS A 489 10.90 13.67 16.29
C LYS A 489 11.29 12.30 16.85
N GLU A 490 12.41 12.27 17.56
CA GLU A 490 12.83 11.13 18.38
C GLU A 490 12.44 11.38 19.84
N GLY A 491 11.89 10.39 20.50
CA GLY A 491 11.46 10.53 21.88
C GLY A 491 10.95 9.24 22.51
N GLU A 492 10.54 9.39 23.77
CA GLU A 492 9.92 8.33 24.57
C GLU A 492 8.71 8.89 25.33
N THR A 493 7.71 8.05 25.53
CA THR A 493 6.52 8.37 26.34
C THR A 493 5.95 7.09 26.91
N ASP A 494 5.11 7.17 27.92
CA ASP A 494 4.47 6.00 28.51
C ASP A 494 3.03 6.31 28.89
N PHE A 495 2.15 5.36 28.61
CA PHE A 495 0.75 5.46 28.99
C PHE A 495 0.09 4.09 29.03
N THR A 496 -1.07 4.05 29.67
CA THR A 496 -1.86 2.83 29.82
C THR A 496 -2.73 2.60 28.59
N ILE A 497 -2.69 1.38 28.04
CA ILE A 497 -3.50 0.95 26.90
C ILE A 497 -4.40 -0.23 27.25
N LYS A 498 -5.49 -0.36 26.48
CA LYS A 498 -6.42 -1.50 26.52
C LYS A 498 -6.08 -2.48 25.41
N ILE A 499 -5.54 -3.64 25.79
CA ILE A 499 -5.20 -4.72 24.86
C ILE A 499 -6.35 -5.72 24.82
N HIS A 500 -6.83 -6.02 23.62
CA HIS A 500 -7.89 -6.99 23.41
C HIS A 500 -7.35 -8.39 23.05
N TYR A 501 -8.07 -9.45 23.45
CA TYR A 501 -7.76 -10.84 23.11
C TYR A 501 -9.02 -11.56 22.60
N ASP A 502 -8.82 -12.70 21.94
CA ASP A 502 -9.87 -13.59 21.44
C ASP A 502 -10.94 -12.86 20.61
N ASP A 503 -10.53 -12.09 19.59
CA ASP A 503 -11.44 -11.33 18.74
C ASP A 503 -12.32 -10.34 19.54
N MET A 504 -11.70 -9.49 20.37
CA MET A 504 -12.35 -8.49 21.23
C MET A 504 -13.18 -9.04 22.41
N LYS A 505 -13.11 -10.33 22.72
CA LYS A 505 -13.91 -10.91 23.82
C LYS A 505 -13.35 -10.63 25.20
N ARG A 506 -12.03 -10.41 25.32
CA ARG A 506 -11.35 -10.11 26.58
C ARG A 506 -10.51 -8.87 26.42
N VAL A 507 -10.38 -8.08 27.48
CA VAL A 507 -9.54 -6.87 27.51
C VAL A 507 -8.67 -6.92 28.75
N THR A 508 -7.38 -6.64 28.59
CA THR A 508 -6.47 -6.37 29.70
C THR A 508 -5.92 -4.97 29.59
N ILE A 509 -5.77 -4.31 30.72
CA ILE A 509 -5.17 -2.99 30.81
C ILE A 509 -3.69 -3.17 31.15
N ARG A 510 -2.80 -2.53 30.39
CA ARG A 510 -1.35 -2.58 30.63
C ARG A 510 -0.71 -1.24 30.34
N ARG A 511 0.36 -0.93 31.08
CA ARG A 511 1.19 0.23 30.83
C ARG A 511 2.34 -0.14 29.90
N HIS A 512 2.50 0.67 28.86
CA HIS A 512 3.52 0.48 27.83
C HIS A 512 4.44 1.70 27.77
N ASN A 513 5.73 1.43 27.63
CA ASN A 513 6.74 2.42 27.30
C ASN A 513 6.90 2.44 25.78
N TYR A 514 6.61 3.59 25.18
CA TYR A 514 6.74 3.87 23.75
C TYR A 514 8.06 4.56 23.46
N PHE A 515 8.79 4.05 22.48
CA PHE A 515 9.99 4.65 21.93
C PHE A 515 9.77 4.89 20.45
N TYR A 516 10.07 6.08 19.95
CA TYR A 516 9.83 6.41 18.55
C TYR A 516 10.97 7.22 17.96
N LYS A 517 11.24 6.97 16.67
CA LYS A 517 12.30 7.62 15.91
C LYS A 517 11.94 7.72 14.42
N PRO A 518 12.30 8.82 13.74
CA PRO A 518 12.12 8.92 12.30
C PRO A 518 13.02 7.93 11.54
N ILE A 519 12.53 7.41 10.42
CA ILE A 519 13.31 6.63 9.46
C ILE A 519 13.87 7.61 8.43
N GLU A 520 15.17 7.89 8.53
CA GLU A 520 15.87 8.85 7.69
C GLU A 520 15.62 8.63 6.19
N GLY A 521 15.30 9.71 5.46
CA GLY A 521 15.06 9.68 4.02
C GLY A 521 13.69 9.12 3.61
N THR A 522 12.78 8.90 4.55
CA THR A 522 11.40 8.43 4.29
C THR A 522 10.37 9.27 5.05
N PRO A 523 9.08 9.24 4.66
CA PRO A 523 8.02 9.91 5.42
C PRO A 523 7.63 9.17 6.71
N PHE A 524 8.31 8.08 7.06
CA PHE A 524 7.90 7.17 8.11
C PHE A 524 8.63 7.38 9.45
N SER A 525 7.92 7.13 10.54
CA SER A 525 8.46 7.04 11.90
C SER A 525 8.20 5.64 12.47
N LEU A 526 9.23 5.03 13.06
CA LEU A 526 9.15 3.74 13.73
C LEU A 526 8.80 3.95 15.20
N GLY A 527 7.74 3.30 15.67
CA GLY A 527 7.38 3.18 17.07
C GLY A 527 7.62 1.78 17.61
N LEU A 528 8.08 1.68 18.85
CA LEU A 528 8.22 0.45 19.63
C LEU A 528 7.44 0.62 20.93
N ALA A 529 6.53 -0.29 21.20
CA ALA A 529 5.77 -0.35 22.45
C ALA A 529 6.27 -1.55 23.25
N LEU A 530 6.83 -1.30 24.44
CA LEU A 530 7.34 -2.34 25.34
C LEU A 530 6.54 -2.34 26.65
N PRO A 531 6.14 -3.51 27.16
CA PRO A 531 5.41 -3.60 28.42
C PRO A 531 6.29 -3.18 29.59
N GLU A 532 5.76 -2.34 30.48
CA GLU A 532 6.48 -1.89 31.66
C GLU A 532 6.81 -3.07 32.60
N GLY A 533 7.97 -2.98 33.26
CA GLY A 533 8.43 -3.96 34.27
C GLY A 533 9.27 -5.11 33.72
N TYR A 534 8.91 -5.71 32.57
CA TYR A 534 9.65 -6.85 31.99
C TYR A 534 10.09 -6.68 30.53
N GLY A 535 9.50 -5.76 29.76
CA GLY A 535 9.82 -5.58 28.35
C GLY A 535 11.22 -5.00 28.07
N MET A 536 11.87 -4.42 29.07
CA MET A 536 13.19 -3.78 28.94
C MET A 536 14.36 -4.76 29.10
N PHE A 537 14.09 -6.02 29.45
CA PHE A 537 15.13 -7.02 29.71
C PHE A 537 14.98 -8.22 28.75
N GLU A 538 16.10 -8.67 28.20
CA GLU A 538 16.19 -9.85 27.34
C GLU A 538 16.97 -10.96 28.07
N LEU A 539 16.42 -12.16 28.15
CA LEU A 539 17.17 -13.33 28.62
C LEU A 539 18.14 -13.79 27.52
N ARG A 540 19.44 -13.69 27.78
CA ARG A 540 20.48 -14.20 26.88
C ARG A 540 20.95 -15.56 27.33
N ALA A 541 20.29 -16.59 26.83
CA ALA A 541 20.66 -17.98 27.08
C ALA A 541 20.74 -18.73 25.75
N GLU A 542 21.91 -19.28 25.45
CA GLU A 542 22.23 -19.92 24.17
C GLU A 542 22.92 -21.27 24.42
N GLN A 543 22.53 -22.31 23.69
CA GLN A 543 23.26 -23.58 23.68
C GLN A 543 24.06 -23.72 22.38
N GLU A 544 25.38 -23.87 22.50
CA GLU A 544 26.23 -24.02 21.33
C GLU A 544 26.07 -25.42 20.70
N ILE A 545 25.56 -25.44 19.46
CA ILE A 545 25.26 -26.67 18.70
C ILE A 545 26.51 -27.51 18.39
N LYS A 546 27.66 -26.88 18.10
CA LYS A 546 28.89 -27.60 17.75
C LYS A 546 29.55 -28.27 18.96
N LEU A 547 29.39 -27.69 20.14
CA LEU A 547 29.94 -28.20 21.39
C LEU A 547 28.93 -29.08 22.16
N ALA A 548 27.72 -29.24 21.63
CA ALA A 548 26.70 -30.08 22.25
C ALA A 548 27.14 -31.55 22.26
N ILE A 549 27.13 -32.14 23.45
CA ILE A 549 27.52 -33.55 23.69
C ILE A 549 26.52 -34.51 23.04
N VAL A 550 25.23 -34.14 23.04
CA VAL A 550 24.13 -34.92 22.49
C VAL A 550 23.72 -34.34 21.13
N ASN A 551 23.26 -35.21 20.23
CA ASN A 551 22.76 -34.76 18.94
C ASN A 551 21.49 -33.93 19.14
N VAL A 552 21.58 -32.66 18.80
CA VAL A 552 20.53 -31.67 19.03
C VAL A 552 19.22 -31.99 18.33
N THR A 553 19.27 -32.70 17.19
CA THR A 553 18.06 -33.13 16.47
C THR A 553 17.25 -34.17 17.25
N GLU A 554 17.79 -34.75 18.33
CA GLU A 554 17.07 -35.70 19.16
C GLU A 554 15.97 -35.06 19.99
N TYR A 555 16.13 -33.80 20.38
CA TYR A 555 15.11 -33.03 21.09
C TYR A 555 13.89 -32.69 20.21
N PHE A 556 14.04 -32.83 18.88
CA PHE A 556 13.00 -32.52 17.90
C PHE A 556 12.44 -33.79 17.23
N LYS A 557 12.54 -34.95 17.89
CA LYS A 557 11.97 -36.21 17.40
C LYS A 557 10.47 -36.28 17.75
N GLY A 558 9.66 -36.76 16.79
CA GLY A 558 8.21 -36.87 16.94
C GLY A 558 7.45 -35.61 16.51
N SER A 559 6.15 -35.57 16.79
CA SER A 559 5.22 -34.52 16.34
C SER A 559 4.72 -33.60 17.48
N ASN A 560 5.21 -33.78 18.70
CA ASN A 560 4.70 -33.10 19.91
C ASN A 560 5.44 -31.80 20.23
N TRP A 561 5.91 -31.10 19.20
CA TRP A 561 6.54 -29.79 19.32
C TRP A 561 6.16 -28.94 18.12
N LYS A 562 6.18 -27.63 18.33
CA LYS A 562 5.95 -26.63 17.29
C LYS A 562 6.98 -25.52 17.43
N VAL A 563 7.15 -24.73 16.38
CA VAL A 563 7.92 -23.49 16.45
C VAL A 563 7.02 -22.31 16.13
N HIS A 564 7.42 -21.11 16.54
CA HIS A 564 6.64 -19.93 16.24
C HIS A 564 6.51 -19.75 14.71
N PRO A 565 5.29 -19.68 14.16
CA PRO A 565 5.08 -19.73 12.71
C PRO A 565 5.60 -18.49 11.98
N ASP A 566 5.58 -17.32 12.64
CA ASP A 566 6.02 -16.05 12.04
C ASP A 566 7.51 -15.75 12.24
N TRP A 567 8.25 -16.54 13.02
CA TRP A 567 9.65 -16.24 13.33
C TRP A 567 10.59 -16.84 12.30
N ILE A 568 11.59 -16.06 11.90
CA ILE A 568 12.55 -16.46 10.87
C ILE A 568 13.84 -16.91 11.54
N TYR A 569 13.91 -18.19 11.88
CA TYR A 569 15.12 -18.85 12.37
C TYR A 569 16.19 -18.87 11.29
N CYS A 570 15.92 -19.57 10.19
CA CYS A 570 16.76 -19.61 9.01
C CYS A 570 15.89 -19.71 7.76
N GLU A 571 16.28 -19.04 6.69
CA GLU A 571 15.51 -18.93 5.45
C GLU A 571 16.48 -18.89 4.26
N TYR A 572 16.13 -19.56 3.17
CA TYR A 572 16.83 -19.42 1.90
C TYR A 572 16.37 -18.16 1.17
N ASN A 573 17.21 -17.65 0.29
CA ASN A 573 16.84 -16.57 -0.63
C ASN A 573 15.56 -16.95 -1.42
N SER A 574 14.68 -15.97 -1.69
CA SER A 574 13.43 -16.15 -2.44
C SER A 574 13.63 -16.78 -3.82
N ALA A 575 14.82 -16.63 -4.41
CA ALA A 575 15.18 -17.27 -5.67
C ALA A 575 15.52 -18.77 -5.56
N SER A 576 15.67 -19.34 -4.36
CA SER A 576 16.03 -20.76 -4.16
C SER A 576 14.86 -21.69 -4.51
N ASP A 577 15.18 -22.87 -5.05
CA ASP A 577 14.17 -23.91 -5.33
C ASP A 577 13.76 -24.68 -4.05
N LYS A 578 14.46 -24.47 -2.93
CA LYS A 578 14.25 -25.21 -1.68
C LYS A 578 13.00 -24.72 -0.96
N PHE A 579 12.07 -25.65 -0.73
CA PHE A 579 10.79 -25.40 -0.08
C PHE A 579 10.58 -26.32 1.10
N PHE A 580 9.80 -25.84 2.06
CA PHE A 580 9.41 -26.58 3.26
C PHE A 580 7.91 -26.38 3.46
N SER A 581 7.19 -27.46 3.75
CA SER A 581 5.74 -27.43 3.99
C SER A 581 5.42 -26.76 5.31
N SER A 582 6.33 -26.82 6.28
CA SER A 582 6.15 -26.21 7.60
C SER A 582 7.42 -25.54 8.14
N PRO A 583 7.28 -24.58 9.07
CA PRO A 583 8.41 -23.99 9.80
C PRO A 583 9.29 -25.03 10.51
N GLU A 584 8.70 -26.10 11.03
CA GLU A 584 9.42 -27.19 11.72
C GLU A 584 10.37 -27.94 10.79
N GLU A 585 9.90 -28.30 9.59
CA GLU A 585 10.72 -28.96 8.57
C GLU A 585 11.91 -28.09 8.15
N ARG A 586 11.66 -26.78 8.01
CA ARG A 586 12.70 -25.79 7.69
C ARG A 586 13.76 -25.76 8.78
N VAL A 587 13.36 -25.67 10.05
CA VAL A 587 14.29 -25.68 11.20
C VAL A 587 15.10 -26.97 11.23
N LEU A 588 14.45 -28.14 11.10
CA LEU A 588 15.14 -29.43 11.09
C LEU A 588 16.17 -29.53 9.97
N HIS A 589 15.83 -29.07 8.76
CA HIS A 589 16.75 -29.04 7.63
C HIS A 589 18.01 -28.22 7.95
N PHE A 590 17.87 -27.02 8.53
CA PHE A 590 19.01 -26.18 8.87
C PHE A 590 19.81 -26.73 10.05
N LEU A 591 19.16 -27.28 11.07
CA LEU A 591 19.83 -27.96 12.19
C LEU A 591 20.69 -29.12 11.69
N ALA A 592 20.18 -29.98 10.80
CA ALA A 592 20.94 -31.06 10.21
C ALA A 592 22.15 -30.56 9.40
N ARG A 593 22.02 -29.40 8.73
CA ARG A 593 23.09 -28.78 7.95
C ARG A 593 24.16 -28.13 8.81
N THR A 594 23.82 -27.62 10.01
CA THR A 594 24.78 -26.95 10.92
C THR A 594 25.91 -27.87 11.40
N ARG A 595 25.68 -29.19 11.40
CA ARG A 595 26.67 -30.22 11.79
C ARG A 595 27.66 -30.57 10.67
N ARG A 596 27.37 -30.20 9.42
CA ARG A 596 28.25 -30.52 8.29
C ARG A 596 29.52 -29.66 8.33
N PRO A 597 30.69 -30.21 7.95
CA PRO A 597 31.91 -29.43 7.84
C PRO A 597 31.71 -28.27 6.84
N GLY A 598 32.24 -27.10 7.15
CA GLY A 598 32.09 -25.90 6.32
C GLY A 598 30.84 -25.04 6.59
N TRP A 599 30.00 -25.39 7.57
CA TRP A 599 28.85 -24.56 7.97
C TRP A 599 29.28 -23.15 8.44
N LYS A 600 28.58 -22.13 7.91
CA LYS A 600 28.72 -20.72 8.30
C LYS A 600 27.38 -20.16 8.75
N TRP A 601 27.41 -19.40 9.83
CA TRP A 601 26.26 -18.64 10.31
C TRP A 601 26.16 -17.33 9.52
N MET A 602 25.18 -17.25 8.61
CA MET A 602 24.90 -16.06 7.81
C MET A 602 23.81 -15.23 8.51
N SER A 603 24.17 -14.59 9.63
CA SER A 603 23.23 -13.89 10.51
C SER A 603 22.94 -12.45 10.10
N LEU A 604 23.55 -11.96 9.02
CA LEU A 604 23.25 -10.66 8.45
C LEU A 604 22.47 -10.87 7.17
N ARG A 605 21.29 -10.24 7.07
CA ARG A 605 20.61 -10.13 5.78
C ARG A 605 21.53 -9.37 4.82
N PRO A 606 21.68 -9.81 3.56
CA PRO A 606 22.43 -9.07 2.56
C PRO A 606 21.91 -7.63 2.53
N ARG A 607 22.81 -6.64 2.64
CA ARG A 607 22.44 -5.25 2.39
C ARG A 607 22.31 -5.07 0.88
N SER A 608 21.29 -4.37 0.43
CA SER A 608 21.16 -4.00 -0.98
C SER A 608 22.46 -3.28 -1.43
N PRO A 609 22.98 -3.58 -2.63
CA PRO A 609 24.23 -3.01 -3.12
C PRO A 609 24.19 -1.48 -3.08
N SER A 610 25.10 -0.86 -2.34
CA SER A 610 25.13 0.59 -2.09
C SER A 610 25.66 1.43 -3.26
N SER A 611 25.83 0.86 -4.46
CA SER A 611 26.48 1.54 -5.59
C SER A 611 25.70 1.37 -6.89
N HIS A 612 25.17 2.47 -7.41
CA HIS A 612 24.59 2.57 -8.76
C HIS A 612 25.61 2.35 -9.90
N HIS A 613 26.91 2.24 -9.59
CA HIS A 613 28.00 2.23 -10.59
C HIS A 613 28.72 0.89 -10.73
N LYS A 614 28.40 -0.11 -9.91
CA LYS A 614 28.95 -1.47 -10.06
C LYS A 614 27.80 -2.44 -10.21
N GLN A 615 27.84 -3.27 -11.25
CA GLN A 615 26.98 -4.45 -11.33
C GLN A 615 27.11 -5.21 -10.00
N ALA A 616 26.01 -5.34 -9.28
CA ALA A 616 26.00 -6.14 -8.07
C ALA A 616 26.34 -7.58 -8.46
N SER A 617 27.18 -8.24 -7.67
CA SER A 617 27.40 -9.67 -7.87
C SER A 617 26.08 -10.39 -7.63
N LYS A 618 25.57 -11.11 -8.63
CA LYS A 618 24.41 -12.00 -8.48
C LYS A 618 24.62 -12.88 -7.24
N PRO A 619 23.76 -12.78 -6.22
CA PRO A 619 23.89 -13.61 -5.03
C PRO A 619 23.69 -15.07 -5.42
N ASP A 620 24.38 -15.96 -4.70
CA ASP A 620 24.16 -17.40 -4.88
C ASP A 620 22.67 -17.72 -4.68
N LYS A 621 22.08 -18.46 -5.61
CA LYS A 621 20.66 -18.86 -5.60
C LYS A 621 20.31 -19.58 -4.29
N ASP A 622 21.27 -20.31 -3.73
CA ASP A 622 21.15 -21.06 -2.48
C ASP A 622 21.76 -20.34 -1.26
N SER A 623 21.99 -19.03 -1.37
CA SER A 623 22.29 -18.17 -0.21
C SER A 623 21.16 -18.25 0.81
N TYR A 624 21.51 -18.09 2.08
CA TYR A 624 20.57 -18.23 3.19
C TYR A 624 20.89 -17.24 4.31
N TYR A 625 19.85 -16.83 5.01
CA TYR A 625 19.91 -16.12 6.28
C TYR A 625 19.67 -17.12 7.41
N CYS A 626 20.39 -17.00 8.52
CA CYS A 626 20.21 -17.86 9.68
C CYS A 626 20.66 -17.13 10.95
N ASP A 627 19.69 -16.81 11.81
CA ASP A 627 19.94 -16.13 13.06
C ASP A 627 20.54 -17.10 14.08
N LYS A 628 21.85 -16.97 14.30
CA LYS A 628 22.59 -17.85 15.22
C LYS A 628 21.98 -17.85 16.62
N LYS A 629 21.64 -16.66 17.16
CA LYS A 629 21.21 -16.54 18.55
C LYS A 629 19.84 -17.17 18.75
N LEU A 630 18.91 -16.86 17.84
CA LEU A 630 17.57 -17.39 17.89
C LEU A 630 17.56 -18.93 17.78
N VAL A 631 18.36 -19.50 16.87
CA VAL A 631 18.46 -20.95 16.72
C VAL A 631 19.09 -21.62 17.95
N GLN A 632 20.11 -21.00 18.55
CA GLN A 632 20.76 -21.55 19.74
C GLN A 632 19.89 -21.44 21.01
N SER A 633 19.07 -20.39 21.10
CA SER A 633 18.04 -20.24 22.14
C SER A 633 16.94 -21.29 21.97
N LEU A 634 16.46 -21.52 20.73
CA LEU A 634 15.50 -22.59 20.44
C LEU A 634 16.00 -23.97 20.89
N VAL A 635 17.27 -24.27 20.63
CA VAL A 635 17.90 -25.52 21.06
C VAL A 635 17.95 -25.64 22.57
N LEU A 636 18.28 -24.55 23.27
CA LEU A 636 18.31 -24.53 24.72
C LEU A 636 16.90 -24.76 25.29
N ASP A 637 15.89 -24.12 24.73
CA ASP A 637 14.50 -24.32 25.14
C ASP A 637 14.07 -25.77 24.95
N ALA A 638 14.43 -26.40 23.82
CA ALA A 638 14.13 -27.81 23.58
C ALA A 638 14.83 -28.75 24.58
N LEU A 639 16.07 -28.43 24.98
CA LEU A 639 16.79 -29.18 26.02
C LEU A 639 16.08 -29.08 27.39
N VAL A 640 15.61 -27.88 27.73
CA VAL A 640 14.96 -27.60 29.02
C VAL A 640 13.58 -28.26 29.09
N THR A 641 12.78 -28.15 28.02
CA THR A 641 11.44 -28.76 27.94
C THR A 641 11.49 -30.29 27.94
N ASP A 642 12.44 -30.90 27.22
CA ASP A 642 12.68 -32.35 27.29
C ASP A 642 13.04 -32.83 28.71
N GLY A 643 13.73 -31.99 29.48
CA GLY A 643 14.02 -32.24 30.90
C GLY A 643 12.77 -32.32 31.78
N PHE A 644 11.75 -31.50 31.50
CA PHE A 644 10.46 -31.56 32.20
C PHE A 644 9.69 -32.83 31.84
N ASP A 645 9.61 -33.19 30.56
CA ASP A 645 8.93 -34.40 30.10
C ASP A 645 9.51 -35.67 30.73
N LYS A 646 10.85 -35.77 30.80
CA LYS A 646 11.55 -36.93 31.39
C LYS A 646 11.39 -37.02 32.91
N ARG A 647 11.46 -35.89 33.63
CA ARG A 647 11.31 -35.86 35.10
C ARG A 647 9.88 -36.16 35.54
N GLU A 648 8.88 -35.73 34.78
CA GLU A 648 7.48 -36.01 35.11
C GLU A 648 7.06 -37.43 34.73
N ALA A 649 7.54 -37.97 33.59
CA ALA A 649 7.33 -39.40 33.26
C ALA A 649 7.85 -40.34 34.37
N GLN A 650 8.96 -39.97 35.02
CA GLN A 650 9.50 -40.69 36.17
C GLN A 650 8.66 -40.52 37.46
N ARG A 651 8.01 -39.36 37.66
CA ARG A 651 7.11 -39.12 38.80
C ARG A 651 5.77 -39.84 38.64
N MET A 652 5.21 -39.88 37.44
CA MET A 652 3.93 -40.55 37.17
C MET A 652 3.99 -42.07 37.27
N HIS A 653 5.14 -42.69 37.04
CA HIS A 653 5.34 -44.11 37.35
C HIS A 653 5.20 -44.45 38.85
N LYS A 654 5.13 -43.44 39.73
CA LYS A 654 5.02 -43.63 41.18
C LYS A 654 3.62 -43.35 41.75
N GLU A 655 2.72 -42.75 40.98
CA GLU A 655 1.36 -42.40 41.40
C GLU A 655 0.34 -42.80 40.31
N GLU A 656 0.00 -44.09 40.26
CA GLU A 656 -1.18 -44.57 39.52
C GLU A 656 -2.43 -44.46 40.40
N ASN A 657 -3.19 -43.37 40.26
CA ASN A 657 -4.65 -43.35 40.25
C ASN A 657 -5.18 -41.91 40.21
N GLU A 658 -5.48 -41.41 39.00
CA GLU A 658 -6.73 -40.70 38.66
C GLU A 658 -6.71 -40.28 37.19
N LYS A 659 -7.61 -40.86 36.39
CA LYS A 659 -7.77 -40.55 34.96
C LYS A 659 -8.64 -39.31 34.78
N ARG A 660 -8.02 -38.19 34.40
CA ARG A 660 -8.66 -37.09 33.66
C ARG A 660 -7.80 -36.77 32.44
N GLU A 661 -8.31 -36.96 31.22
CA GLU A 661 -7.59 -36.55 30.01
C GLU A 661 -7.46 -35.02 29.97
N THR A 662 -6.32 -34.51 30.42
CA THR A 662 -5.90 -33.11 30.25
C THR A 662 -4.60 -33.07 29.48
N THR A 663 -4.57 -32.29 28.41
CA THR A 663 -3.35 -32.07 27.61
C THR A 663 -2.59 -30.90 28.20
N ARG A 664 -1.39 -31.14 28.75
CA ARG A 664 -0.51 -30.08 29.27
C ARG A 664 0.33 -29.52 28.13
N HIS A 665 0.52 -28.20 28.15
CA HIS A 665 1.30 -27.48 27.16
C HIS A 665 2.32 -26.61 27.90
N VAL A 666 3.59 -26.69 27.52
CA VAL A 666 4.62 -25.74 27.95
C VAL A 666 4.96 -24.87 26.76
N SER A 667 4.59 -23.59 26.82
CA SER A 667 4.99 -22.60 25.81
C SER A 667 6.16 -21.79 26.34
N SER A 668 7.27 -21.77 25.61
CA SER A 668 8.50 -21.06 25.99
C SER A 668 8.75 -19.80 25.16
N ASP A 669 9.63 -18.94 25.66
CA ASP A 669 9.97 -17.65 25.03
C ASP A 669 10.69 -17.80 23.69
N ALA A 670 11.36 -18.92 23.36
CA ALA A 670 11.92 -19.14 22.02
C ALA A 670 10.90 -19.69 21.00
N GLY A 671 9.61 -19.75 21.37
CA GLY A 671 8.52 -20.16 20.49
C GLY A 671 8.29 -21.67 20.41
N LEU A 672 8.70 -22.45 21.41
CA LEU A 672 8.39 -23.89 21.51
C LEU A 672 7.20 -24.13 22.44
N PRO A 673 6.01 -24.48 21.92
CA PRO A 673 5.02 -25.23 22.66
C PRO A 673 5.34 -26.73 22.60
N SER A 674 5.53 -27.39 23.75
CA SER A 674 5.57 -28.86 23.86
C SER A 674 4.26 -29.38 24.46
N ASN A 675 3.71 -30.45 23.86
CA ASN A 675 2.47 -31.09 24.33
C ASN A 675 2.78 -32.36 25.11
N SER A 676 2.44 -32.39 26.39
CA SER A 676 2.43 -33.61 27.22
C SER A 676 0.98 -34.02 27.51
N ALA A 677 0.54 -35.15 26.95
CA ALA A 677 -0.82 -35.65 27.14
C ALA A 677 -0.91 -36.51 28.42
N LEU A 678 -0.97 -35.90 29.62
CA LEU A 678 -1.21 -36.64 30.88
C LEU A 678 -2.03 -35.85 31.95
N PRO A 679 -2.83 -36.54 32.79
CA PRO A 679 -3.82 -35.96 33.72
C PRO A 679 -3.29 -34.99 34.80
N LEU A 680 -4.13 -34.06 35.26
CA LEU A 680 -3.88 -33.14 36.39
C LEU A 680 -4.56 -33.56 37.70
N LEU A 681 -3.84 -33.39 38.82
CA LEU A 681 -4.37 -33.12 40.17
C LEU A 681 -3.93 -31.70 40.59
N PRO A 682 -4.71 -31.00 41.45
CA PRO A 682 -4.62 -29.56 41.63
C PRO A 682 -3.50 -29.16 42.61
N LEU A 683 -2.76 -28.11 42.29
CA LEU A 683 -1.91 -27.40 43.25
C LEU A 683 -2.46 -25.99 43.45
N GLN A 684 -2.91 -25.74 44.67
CA GLN A 684 -3.33 -24.45 45.20
C GLN A 684 -2.26 -23.39 44.98
N CYS A 685 -2.68 -22.20 44.56
CA CYS A 685 -1.92 -20.98 44.68
C CYS A 685 -1.48 -20.80 46.15
N ALA A 686 -0.18 -20.74 46.37
CA ALA A 686 0.39 -20.17 47.58
C ALA A 686 0.85 -18.76 47.24
N ASP A 687 0.43 -17.82 48.09
CA ASP A 687 0.65 -16.39 48.01
C ASP A 687 2.11 -15.98 47.76
N MET A 688 2.29 -14.96 46.92
CA MET A 688 3.24 -13.86 47.13
C MET A 688 2.78 -12.60 46.39
#